data_AF-A0A6B3SY40-F1
#
_entry.id   AF-A0A6B3SY40-F1
#
_cell.length_a   1.000
_cell.length_b   1.000
_cell.length_c   1.000
_cell.angle_alpha   90.00
_cell.angle_beta   90.00
_cell.angle_gamma   90.00
#
_symmetry.space_group_name_H-M   'P 1'
#
loop_
_entity.id
_entity.type
_entity.pdbx_description
1 polymer ?
#
loop_
_entity_poly.entity_id
_entity_poly.type
_entity_poly.pdbx_seq_one_letter_code
_entity_poly.pdbx_strand_id
1 'polypeptide(L)'
;MADQVTFDIAGDGPQIVVTQRGNATAFFPEAFLLDSHGQWLRLSGTGTGAELAPGQSLRFLKPPTGAAFPATPLLLRFQDKAGVGFGQIAFLEPTSVVNALTVDRAENGRLNLRRTNADAVMSWLLAAPISVMPSMRPEVDRLPAPMPALPIRWRDPGRSTQDDRTVDDPGPGETVLLHEMHRNGKTEFAIQPISRQADGYFIQQPFWLNKTSWFQWLTVLSGLGAVGTLLVNRRARTQRMAPWAVWKEQIYLGSGLRLRLGCAAMDGLVALLFAVLIASVLHPVLLNSASLPTGGDTASHLLYAWIFAKETFAAGELTSWMPEVFGGFPLLSYYFPLPFIVTALLEPFLGFAAGLKWAMVLPALCLPGVVVLVSRHVLGFRSMTAYCAALGCFSFLVHEENAIWGGNLLGVLAGEFAYSYGMLFSVLTLALWFRAARDGRGWVWAGVFEALTGLCHGYALLMVGFGSLLLLIGMQDRKRAFLSLAKGHILAFSLLGGWLWPLLEMHAYTIPNDGVTPVNSVRELLPQSLWPLYGAAGTVMLAGAFPSVRTYCHSARIEVVLFFLTVATLALFAWSGANRIGLADLRFFPYVWLLTAIAVGWLIGMTFQSFHFPARVLMTLALLAGTLAWTAPRIQVAPQWAQWNFSGLEVKPQWQVLTTLFPTLSGSMTSPRLLFEHDADNHDLGSTRVLESLPLFLGGRPVLEGLYMESSLLASAIYQLQAEVSASPSSPLTRFPSGGLDPELAARHMTMLNADEVLLRSETARKALLASGWFDVIAEQPPFSVLRLRQADNRLVDASAHPWKIKSRDGWMVDSFRWFRSRRRLAEEWPVYANPAQPDTAFKSLAASPAHISEFSLSRRSLSFVTDSPKRPHLIRMAFHPRWQLATAGDVYLAAPGFLLVVPQEKQVRLVYGETAVDHAGRIASALACLFVVAYGVRHRRASAGTGKPTCRPLERQKTIWWLAGIASMLVGAALLAGTSAEHAYQLGWQAMTDSQYAAAAHYFLDAEKRRNSPAAQEESLFWAARATELRGNLSEAADLYLKLVQAYDGYWVPESLYCLVKLRGKLGDAVTAGLAKDRLLNDYPYSDWATKVRSQ
;
A
#
# COMPACT_ATOMS: atom_id res chain seq x y z
N MET A 1 20.86 -53.03 4.45
CA MET A 1 20.63 -52.27 5.69
C MET A 1 20.44 -50.82 5.28
N ALA A 2 19.44 -50.12 5.82
CA ALA A 2 19.26 -48.70 5.55
C ALA A 2 20.36 -47.88 6.25
N ASP A 3 20.70 -46.73 5.68
CA ASP A 3 21.59 -45.74 6.29
C ASP A 3 20.84 -45.08 7.47
N GLN A 4 21.36 -45.31 8.68
CA GLN A 4 20.87 -44.83 9.96
C GLN A 4 21.90 -43.89 10.58
N VAL A 5 21.42 -42.76 11.07
CA VAL A 5 22.20 -41.87 11.93
C VAL A 5 21.64 -42.00 13.34
N THR A 6 22.49 -42.46 14.26
CA THR A 6 22.14 -42.69 15.67
C THR A 6 23.15 -41.94 16.52
N PHE A 7 22.74 -41.33 17.62
CA PHE A 7 23.66 -40.67 18.55
C PHE A 7 23.44 -41.12 19.99
N ASP A 8 24.54 -41.26 20.72
CA ASP A 8 24.58 -41.33 22.17
C ASP A 8 25.07 -39.99 22.72
N ILE A 9 24.42 -39.48 23.77
CA ILE A 9 24.77 -38.21 24.39
C ILE A 9 25.09 -38.49 25.85
N ALA A 10 26.31 -38.15 26.28
CA ALA A 10 26.75 -38.32 27.65
C ALA A 10 27.33 -37.01 28.21
N GLY A 11 27.09 -36.75 29.49
CA GLY A 11 27.83 -35.72 30.23
C GLY A 11 29.13 -36.31 30.80
N ASP A 12 30.26 -35.67 30.54
CA ASP A 12 31.59 -36.05 31.04
C ASP A 12 32.26 -34.83 31.69
N GLY A 13 31.99 -34.61 32.98
CA GLY A 13 32.49 -33.44 33.72
C GLY A 13 31.97 -32.10 33.13
N PRO A 14 32.85 -31.15 32.74
CA PRO A 14 32.45 -29.88 32.13
C PRO A 14 32.12 -30.01 30.62
N GLN A 15 32.08 -31.23 30.08
CA GLN A 15 31.91 -31.48 28.65
C GLN A 15 30.65 -32.29 28.35
N ILE A 16 30.03 -32.00 27.20
CA ILE A 16 29.00 -32.83 26.60
C ILE A 16 29.64 -33.64 25.47
N VAL A 17 29.49 -34.95 25.50
CA VAL A 17 30.03 -35.86 24.49
C VAL A 17 28.88 -36.41 23.65
N VAL A 18 28.89 -36.10 22.36
CA VAL A 18 27.92 -36.63 21.38
C VAL A 18 28.64 -37.65 20.52
N THR A 19 28.28 -38.93 20.66
CA THR A 19 28.89 -40.05 19.92
C THR A 19 27.95 -40.54 18.85
N GLN A 20 28.38 -40.56 17.59
CA GLN A 20 27.61 -41.16 16.51
C GLN A 20 27.71 -42.70 16.65
N ARG A 21 26.58 -43.40 16.68
CA ARG A 21 26.45 -44.88 16.73
C ARG A 21 25.78 -45.50 15.50
N GLY A 22 25.30 -44.68 14.57
CA GLY A 22 24.65 -45.15 13.34
C GLY A 22 25.68 -45.59 12.30
N ASN A 23 25.24 -46.19 11.20
CA ASN A 23 26.10 -46.61 10.11
C ASN A 23 26.32 -45.52 9.03
N ALA A 24 25.70 -44.33 9.16
CA ALA A 24 25.85 -43.20 8.24
C ALA A 24 26.46 -41.94 8.88
N THR A 25 27.40 -41.29 8.21
CA THR A 25 28.11 -40.11 8.73
C THR A 25 27.19 -38.89 8.95
N ALA A 26 27.38 -38.17 10.06
CA ALA A 26 26.70 -36.92 10.35
C ALA A 26 27.64 -35.70 10.17
N PHE A 27 27.14 -34.55 9.72
CA PHE A 27 27.96 -33.35 9.52
C PHE A 27 27.56 -32.25 10.53
N PHE A 28 28.53 -31.42 10.92
CA PHE A 28 28.39 -30.22 11.77
C PHE A 28 27.35 -30.28 12.93
N PRO A 29 27.46 -31.21 13.90
CA PRO A 29 26.61 -31.17 15.07
C PRO A 29 26.91 -29.92 15.91
N GLU A 30 25.87 -29.16 16.27
CA GLU A 30 25.96 -27.99 17.14
C GLU A 30 25.19 -28.25 18.43
N ALA A 31 25.72 -27.78 19.56
CA ALA A 31 25.06 -27.88 20.85
C ALA A 31 24.81 -26.49 21.44
N PHE A 32 23.65 -26.30 22.07
CA PHE A 32 23.25 -25.07 22.73
C PHE A 32 22.68 -25.37 24.13
N LEU A 33 23.00 -24.54 25.11
CA LEU A 33 22.38 -24.58 26.44
C LEU A 33 21.47 -23.38 26.65
N LEU A 34 20.32 -23.59 27.27
CA LEU A 34 19.46 -22.48 27.69
C LEU A 34 20.03 -21.84 28.96
N ASP A 35 20.31 -20.55 28.93
CA ASP A 35 20.79 -19.82 30.09
C ASP A 35 19.65 -19.40 31.05
N SER A 36 20.02 -18.83 32.20
CA SER A 36 19.07 -18.35 33.21
C SER A 36 18.19 -17.19 32.74
N HIS A 37 18.48 -16.59 31.58
CA HIS A 37 17.71 -15.51 30.95
C HIS A 37 16.82 -16.03 29.81
N GLY A 38 16.81 -17.35 29.56
CA GLY A 38 16.00 -17.98 28.52
C GLY A 38 16.60 -17.86 27.11
N GLN A 39 17.91 -17.62 26.98
CA GLN A 39 18.60 -17.59 25.68
C GLN A 39 19.43 -18.86 25.44
N TRP A 40 19.41 -19.36 24.19
CA TRP A 40 20.21 -20.50 23.77
C TRP A 40 21.65 -20.08 23.48
N LEU A 41 22.58 -20.46 24.36
CA LEU A 41 24.01 -20.22 24.22
C LEU A 41 24.68 -21.38 23.48
N ARG A 42 25.28 -21.10 22.33
CA ARG A 42 26.05 -22.08 21.56
C ARG A 42 27.29 -22.52 22.34
N LEU A 43 27.53 -23.83 22.41
CA LEU A 43 28.70 -24.41 23.05
C LEU A 43 29.87 -24.52 22.07
N SER A 44 31.09 -24.30 22.57
CA SER A 44 32.30 -24.44 21.76
C SER A 44 32.70 -25.92 21.68
N GLY A 45 32.79 -26.47 20.47
CA GLY A 45 33.30 -27.82 20.24
C GLY A 45 34.83 -27.88 20.36
N THR A 46 35.38 -28.96 20.92
CA THR A 46 36.84 -29.16 21.09
C THR A 46 37.47 -30.12 20.07
N GLY A 47 36.86 -30.27 18.88
CA GLY A 47 37.38 -31.09 17.78
C GLY A 47 37.14 -30.46 16.40
N THR A 48 37.85 -30.94 15.37
CA THR A 48 37.73 -30.50 13.96
C THR A 48 36.40 -31.00 13.36
N GLY A 49 35.30 -30.39 13.78
CA GLY A 49 33.92 -30.80 13.51
C GLY A 49 33.37 -30.36 12.17
N ALA A 50 33.91 -30.89 11.07
CA ALA A 50 33.19 -30.87 9.79
C ALA A 50 32.38 -32.14 9.56
N GLU A 51 32.85 -33.29 10.06
CA GLU A 51 32.31 -34.62 9.79
C GLU A 51 32.44 -35.50 11.06
N LEU A 52 31.35 -36.18 11.45
CA LEU A 52 31.29 -37.11 12.58
C LEU A 52 30.92 -38.51 12.06
N ALA A 53 31.95 -39.31 11.77
CA ALA A 53 31.81 -40.64 11.21
C ALA A 53 31.23 -41.65 12.23
N PRO A 54 30.72 -42.81 11.77
CA PRO A 54 30.31 -43.92 12.63
C PRO A 54 31.31 -44.25 13.74
N GLY A 55 30.85 -44.16 14.99
CA GLY A 55 31.66 -44.45 16.18
C GLY A 55 32.50 -43.29 16.72
N GLN A 56 32.54 -42.14 16.05
CA GLN A 56 33.28 -40.96 16.53
C GLN A 56 32.44 -40.10 17.49
N SER A 57 33.13 -39.36 18.36
CA SER A 57 32.52 -38.47 19.36
C SER A 57 32.96 -37.02 19.18
N LEU A 58 32.01 -36.10 19.29
CA LEU A 58 32.27 -34.67 19.37
C LEU A 58 32.06 -34.20 20.83
N ARG A 59 32.96 -33.35 21.32
CA ARG A 59 32.94 -32.85 22.70
C ARG A 59 32.64 -31.35 22.68
N PHE A 60 31.71 -30.90 23.52
CA PHE A 60 31.34 -29.49 23.66
C PHE A 60 31.63 -29.02 25.08
N LEU A 61 32.32 -27.88 25.22
CA LEU A 61 32.62 -27.28 26.51
C LEU A 61 31.43 -26.49 27.04
N LYS A 62 31.11 -26.69 28.32
CA LYS A 62 30.12 -25.90 29.04
C LYS A 62 30.68 -24.51 29.41
N PRO A 63 29.89 -23.43 29.35
CA PRO A 63 30.27 -22.17 29.98
C PRO A 63 30.37 -22.31 31.52
N PRO A 64 31.23 -21.54 32.21
CA PRO A 64 31.49 -21.69 33.65
C PRO A 64 30.32 -21.14 34.48
N THR A 65 29.18 -21.83 34.50
CA THR A 65 27.97 -21.44 35.24
C THR A 65 27.69 -22.31 36.47
N GLY A 66 28.61 -23.19 36.87
CA GLY A 66 28.56 -23.92 38.14
C GLY A 66 27.49 -25.01 38.31
N ALA A 67 26.51 -25.15 37.40
CA ALA A 67 25.49 -26.20 37.48
C ALA A 67 25.97 -27.56 36.93
N ALA A 68 25.54 -28.68 37.50
CA ALA A 68 25.81 -30.04 36.98
C ALA A 68 24.80 -30.47 35.89
N PHE A 69 25.22 -31.29 34.92
CA PHE A 69 24.29 -31.95 33.98
C PHE A 69 23.52 -33.06 34.71
N PRO A 70 22.20 -33.30 34.48
CA PRO A 70 21.32 -32.80 33.41
C PRO A 70 20.51 -31.54 33.74
N ALA A 71 20.88 -30.74 34.74
CA ALA A 71 20.04 -29.65 35.27
C ALA A 71 19.88 -28.41 34.35
N THR A 72 20.17 -28.50 33.04
CA THR A 72 20.11 -27.36 32.11
C THR A 72 19.56 -27.81 30.75
N PRO A 73 18.56 -27.12 30.17
CA PRO A 73 18.02 -27.49 28.86
C PRO A 73 19.09 -27.49 27.77
N LEU A 74 19.09 -28.51 26.92
CA LEU A 74 20.08 -28.75 25.87
C LEU A 74 19.40 -28.86 24.51
N LEU A 75 19.90 -28.14 23.52
CA LEU A 75 19.48 -28.24 22.12
C LEU A 75 20.64 -28.74 21.29
N LEU A 76 20.44 -29.81 20.53
CA LEU A 76 21.37 -30.30 19.52
C LEU A 76 20.80 -30.05 18.12
N ARG A 77 21.62 -29.55 17.20
CA ARG A 77 21.26 -29.35 15.80
C ARG A 77 22.21 -30.13 14.90
N PHE A 78 21.66 -30.73 13.85
CA PHE A 78 22.40 -31.53 12.88
C PHE A 78 22.28 -30.92 11.49
N GLN A 79 23.39 -30.87 10.76
CA GLN A 79 23.47 -30.28 9.43
C GLN A 79 24.09 -31.26 8.43
N ASP A 80 23.82 -31.11 7.14
CA ASP A 80 24.49 -31.88 6.10
C ASP A 80 25.85 -31.26 5.71
N LYS A 81 26.53 -31.86 4.73
CA LYS A 81 27.84 -31.40 4.24
C LYS A 81 27.84 -29.97 3.67
N ALA A 82 26.67 -29.42 3.32
CA ALA A 82 26.50 -28.06 2.82
C ALA A 82 26.08 -27.05 3.91
N GLY A 83 26.01 -27.47 5.18
CA GLY A 83 25.58 -26.64 6.30
C GLY A 83 24.05 -26.51 6.43
N VAL A 84 23.28 -27.35 5.74
CA VAL A 84 21.82 -27.32 5.77
C VAL A 84 21.32 -28.14 6.96
N GLY A 85 20.63 -27.49 7.90
CA GLY A 85 20.06 -28.16 9.06
C GLY A 85 18.94 -29.11 8.67
N PHE A 86 19.09 -30.40 8.99
CA PHE A 86 18.08 -31.43 8.69
C PHE A 86 17.37 -31.96 9.93
N GLY A 87 17.84 -31.63 11.13
CA GLY A 87 17.20 -32.05 12.37
C GLY A 87 17.69 -31.28 13.60
N GLN A 88 16.82 -31.21 14.62
CA GLN A 88 17.18 -30.67 15.93
C GLN A 88 16.46 -31.44 17.05
N ILE A 89 17.09 -31.50 18.23
CA ILE A 89 16.59 -32.21 19.41
C ILE A 89 16.75 -31.28 20.61
N ALA A 90 15.66 -30.96 21.29
CA ALA A 90 15.66 -30.13 22.50
C ALA A 90 15.24 -30.95 23.73
N PHE A 91 16.07 -30.91 24.77
CA PHE A 91 15.80 -31.45 26.09
C PHE A 91 15.43 -30.29 27.01
N LEU A 92 14.16 -30.17 27.38
CA LEU A 92 13.65 -29.04 28.17
C LEU A 92 13.58 -29.32 29.68
N GLU A 93 13.68 -30.59 30.09
CA GLU A 93 13.68 -31.02 31.50
C GLU A 93 14.95 -31.82 31.86
N PRO A 94 15.44 -31.73 33.12
CA PRO A 94 16.59 -32.51 33.58
C PRO A 94 16.29 -34.00 33.58
N THR A 95 16.86 -34.76 32.65
CA THR A 95 16.76 -36.22 32.62
C THR A 95 18.13 -36.85 32.86
N SER A 96 18.25 -37.68 33.91
CA SER A 96 19.51 -38.27 34.37
C SER A 96 20.01 -39.44 33.52
N VAL A 97 19.30 -39.81 32.45
CA VAL A 97 19.68 -40.91 31.55
C VAL A 97 19.24 -40.58 30.12
N VAL A 98 20.19 -40.26 29.24
CA VAL A 98 19.96 -40.13 27.79
C VAL A 98 20.65 -41.30 27.10
N ASN A 99 19.91 -42.34 26.72
CA ASN A 99 20.43 -43.44 25.91
C ASN A 99 19.72 -43.52 24.56
N ALA A 100 20.54 -43.60 23.50
CA ALA A 100 20.29 -43.96 22.10
C ALA A 100 18.93 -43.59 21.45
N LEU A 101 19.01 -42.71 20.45
CA LEU A 101 17.94 -42.41 19.47
C LEU A 101 18.31 -42.99 18.10
N THR A 102 17.53 -43.96 17.61
CA THR A 102 17.73 -44.57 16.28
C THR A 102 16.81 -43.92 15.25
N VAL A 103 17.37 -43.30 14.21
CA VAL A 103 16.61 -42.78 13.05
C VAL A 103 16.68 -43.79 11.93
N ASP A 104 15.55 -44.41 11.57
CA ASP A 104 15.44 -45.25 10.38
C ASP A 104 14.89 -44.46 9.18
N ARG A 105 15.43 -44.74 7.99
CA ARG A 105 15.17 -44.02 6.73
C ARG A 105 13.66 -43.81 6.45
N ALA A 106 13.31 -42.67 5.85
CA ALA A 106 11.96 -42.38 5.36
C ALA A 106 11.64 -43.23 4.12
N GLU A 107 10.69 -44.16 4.24
CA GLU A 107 10.01 -44.81 3.12
C GLU A 107 8.54 -44.35 3.11
N ASN A 108 8.03 -43.93 1.95
CA ASN A 108 6.66 -43.47 1.73
C ASN A 108 6.21 -42.30 2.65
N GLY A 109 7.10 -41.32 2.88
CA GLY A 109 6.77 -40.13 3.66
C GLY A 109 6.51 -40.36 5.15
N ARG A 110 6.83 -41.55 5.68
CA ARG A 110 6.70 -41.88 7.11
C ARG A 110 8.06 -42.01 7.77
N LEU A 111 8.27 -41.20 8.82
CA LEU A 111 9.44 -41.27 9.71
C LEU A 111 9.12 -42.24 10.87
N ASN A 112 9.82 -43.37 10.96
CA ASN A 112 9.64 -44.33 12.04
C ASN A 112 10.69 -44.08 13.13
N LEU A 113 10.30 -43.38 14.21
CA LEU A 113 11.13 -43.18 15.39
C LEU A 113 10.79 -44.23 16.45
N ARG A 114 11.77 -45.03 16.89
CA ARG A 114 11.58 -45.98 18.00
C ARG A 114 12.12 -45.39 19.31
N ARG A 115 11.22 -45.25 20.30
CA ARG A 115 11.55 -44.86 21.67
C ARG A 115 12.12 -46.05 22.42
N THR A 116 13.28 -45.91 23.04
CA THR A 116 13.93 -46.96 23.85
C THR A 116 13.61 -46.86 25.35
N ASN A 117 13.05 -45.74 25.84
CA ASN A 117 12.64 -45.59 27.26
C ASN A 117 11.46 -44.63 27.49
N ALA A 118 10.62 -44.93 28.49
CA ALA A 118 9.29 -44.35 28.69
C ALA A 118 9.22 -42.98 29.42
N ASP A 119 10.33 -42.50 30.01
CA ASP A 119 10.28 -41.40 31.00
C ASP A 119 10.93 -40.06 30.54
N ALA A 120 11.33 -39.92 29.28
CA ALA A 120 11.84 -38.64 28.75
C ALA A 120 10.74 -37.82 28.06
N VAL A 121 10.48 -36.58 28.51
CA VAL A 121 9.63 -35.60 27.81
C VAL A 121 10.48 -34.91 26.74
N MET A 122 10.17 -35.16 25.47
CA MET A 122 10.88 -34.58 24.32
C MET A 122 9.89 -33.86 23.41
N SER A 123 10.11 -32.58 23.13
CA SER A 123 9.32 -31.83 22.15
C SER A 123 10.09 -31.74 20.82
N TRP A 124 9.46 -32.16 19.73
CA TRP A 124 10.07 -32.20 18.40
C TRP A 124 9.54 -31.07 17.52
N LEU A 125 10.43 -30.39 16.81
CA LEU A 125 10.08 -29.48 15.72
C LEU A 125 10.99 -29.81 14.53
N LEU A 126 10.43 -30.41 13.48
CA LEU A 126 11.11 -30.57 12.19
C LEU A 126 10.82 -29.30 11.38
N ALA A 127 11.74 -28.34 11.37
CA ALA A 127 11.64 -27.11 10.58
C ALA A 127 12.44 -27.23 9.27
N ALA A 128 11.88 -26.73 8.16
CA ALA A 128 12.61 -26.49 6.92
C ALA A 128 13.45 -25.18 7.03
N PRO A 129 14.40 -24.90 6.10
CA PRO A 129 15.61 -24.12 6.37
C PRO A 129 15.32 -22.64 6.66
N ILE A 130 15.87 -22.13 7.78
CA ILE A 130 16.13 -20.70 7.98
C ILE A 130 17.65 -20.53 8.05
N SER A 131 18.17 -19.76 7.11
CA SER A 131 19.59 -19.45 6.91
C SER A 131 20.15 -18.59 8.05
N VAL A 132 21.23 -19.09 8.67
CA VAL A 132 22.37 -18.39 9.31
C VAL A 132 22.06 -17.22 10.28
N MET A 133 22.21 -17.46 11.59
CA MET A 133 22.47 -16.41 12.59
C MET A 133 23.99 -16.24 12.77
N PRO A 134 24.59 -15.05 12.57
CA PRO A 134 25.91 -14.74 13.11
C PRO A 134 25.83 -14.29 14.57
N SER A 135 26.86 -14.63 15.33
CA SER A 135 27.03 -14.36 16.77
C SER A 135 27.11 -12.87 17.10
N MET A 136 26.30 -12.41 18.07
CA MET A 136 26.41 -11.08 18.68
C MET A 136 27.26 -11.09 19.96
N ARG A 137 28.09 -10.05 20.15
CA ARG A 137 28.43 -9.41 21.44
C ARG A 137 29.15 -8.05 21.21
N PRO A 138 29.18 -7.12 22.19
CA PRO A 138 28.32 -5.93 22.14
C PRO A 138 29.06 -4.59 22.39
N GLU A 139 28.40 -3.47 22.08
CA GLU A 139 28.15 -2.30 22.96
C GLU A 139 27.61 -1.12 22.12
N VAL A 140 26.48 -0.53 22.56
CA VAL A 140 26.19 0.92 22.67
C VAL A 140 24.70 1.10 23.04
N ASP A 141 24.46 2.01 23.96
CA ASP A 141 23.31 2.15 24.85
C ASP A 141 21.94 2.57 24.25
N ARG A 142 20.90 2.00 24.90
CA ARG A 142 19.47 2.40 24.99
C ARG A 142 18.57 2.30 23.76
N LEU A 143 18.26 1.05 23.39
CA LEU A 143 16.95 0.62 22.88
C LEU A 143 16.08 0.11 24.05
N PRO A 144 14.73 0.16 23.98
CA PRO A 144 13.87 -0.41 25.01
C PRO A 144 14.19 -1.90 25.19
N ALA A 145 14.33 -2.33 26.45
CA ALA A 145 14.77 -3.67 26.82
C ALA A 145 14.03 -4.76 26.01
N PRO A 146 14.74 -5.77 25.46
CA PRO A 146 14.07 -6.96 24.94
C PRO A 146 13.28 -7.60 26.07
N MET A 147 11.96 -7.73 25.88
CA MET A 147 11.14 -8.47 26.85
C MET A 147 11.57 -9.95 26.86
N PRO A 148 11.54 -10.61 28.04
CA PRO A 148 11.79 -12.03 28.14
C PRO A 148 10.73 -12.79 27.32
N ALA A 149 11.16 -13.88 26.66
CA ALA A 149 10.27 -14.77 25.94
C ALA A 149 9.08 -15.18 26.82
N LEU A 150 7.85 -14.88 26.38
CA LEU A 150 6.65 -15.31 27.09
C LEU A 150 6.56 -16.85 27.02
N PRO A 151 6.42 -17.55 28.17
CA PRO A 151 6.18 -18.98 28.17
C PRO A 151 4.82 -19.26 27.53
N ILE A 152 4.81 -20.03 26.44
CA ILE A 152 3.60 -20.47 25.77
C ILE A 152 2.90 -21.50 26.67
N ARG A 153 1.83 -21.10 27.37
CA ARG A 153 0.95 -22.03 28.10
C ARG A 153 -0.24 -22.42 27.22
N TRP A 154 -0.30 -23.66 26.78
CA TRP A 154 -1.47 -24.23 26.10
C TRP A 154 -2.53 -24.67 27.13
N ARG A 155 -3.80 -24.31 26.90
CA ARG A 155 -4.96 -24.68 27.73
C ARG A 155 -5.37 -26.14 27.49
N ASP A 156 -5.76 -26.77 28.58
CA ASP A 156 -6.21 -28.15 28.82
C ASP A 156 -7.33 -28.67 27.86
N PRO A 157 -7.16 -29.81 27.15
CA PRO A 157 -8.15 -30.34 26.21
C PRO A 157 -8.89 -31.59 26.73
N GLY A 158 -9.90 -31.37 27.58
CA GLY A 158 -10.94 -32.36 27.84
C GLY A 158 -12.13 -32.23 26.88
N ARG A 159 -12.04 -32.77 25.65
CA ARG A 159 -13.18 -33.36 24.88
C ARG A 159 -12.75 -33.82 23.47
N SER A 160 -12.98 -35.10 23.20
CA SER A 160 -12.80 -35.77 21.90
C SER A 160 -14.00 -35.61 20.97
N THR A 161 -13.74 -35.48 19.66
CA THR A 161 -14.58 -36.06 18.62
C THR A 161 -13.67 -36.61 17.53
N GLN A 162 -13.75 -37.93 17.31
CA GLN A 162 -13.19 -38.67 16.19
C GLN A 162 -13.76 -38.16 14.87
N ASP A 163 -12.93 -38.08 13.82
CA ASP A 163 -13.31 -38.59 12.51
C ASP A 163 -12.07 -38.84 11.63
N ASP A 164 -11.99 -40.06 11.10
CA ASP A 164 -10.99 -40.62 10.20
C ASP A 164 -11.16 -40.06 8.78
N ARG A 165 -10.10 -39.45 8.21
CA ARG A 165 -9.83 -39.47 6.76
C ARG A 165 -8.32 -39.48 6.52
N THR A 166 -7.86 -40.60 5.96
CA THR A 166 -6.52 -40.85 5.44
C THR A 166 -6.21 -39.93 4.25
N VAL A 167 -5.11 -39.17 4.35
CA VAL A 167 -4.45 -38.53 3.20
C VAL A 167 -3.21 -39.37 2.90
N ASP A 168 -3.24 -40.08 1.76
CA ASP A 168 -2.10 -40.83 1.25
C ASP A 168 -1.13 -39.86 0.53
N ASP A 169 0.16 -40.00 0.87
CA ASP A 169 1.36 -39.41 0.25
C ASP A 169 1.66 -37.91 0.48
N PRO A 170 2.40 -37.53 1.54
CA PRO A 170 3.00 -36.20 1.66
C PRO A 170 4.26 -36.13 0.79
N GLY A 171 4.21 -35.36 -0.30
CA GLY A 171 5.37 -35.14 -1.17
C GLY A 171 6.59 -34.58 -0.41
N PRO A 172 7.81 -34.66 -0.99
CA PRO A 172 9.03 -34.27 -0.31
C PRO A 172 9.05 -32.76 -0.04
N GLY A 173 8.73 -32.37 1.20
CA GLY A 173 8.80 -30.97 1.63
C GLY A 173 7.79 -30.51 2.70
N GLU A 174 6.85 -31.33 3.17
CA GLU A 174 5.92 -30.88 4.22
C GLU A 174 6.60 -30.76 5.58
N THR A 175 6.39 -29.63 6.26
CA THR A 175 6.63 -29.51 7.70
C THR A 175 5.51 -30.27 8.40
N VAL A 176 5.80 -31.09 9.40
CA VAL A 176 4.78 -31.84 10.13
C VAL A 176 4.86 -31.45 11.60
N LEU A 177 3.75 -31.00 12.18
CA LEU A 177 3.66 -30.83 13.63
C LEU A 177 3.27 -32.18 14.24
N LEU A 178 4.15 -32.75 15.07
CA LEU A 178 3.85 -33.90 15.91
C LEU A 178 3.20 -33.39 17.19
N HIS A 179 1.87 -33.50 17.29
CA HIS A 179 1.16 -33.16 18.52
C HIS A 179 1.12 -34.37 19.45
N GLU A 180 1.68 -34.21 20.65
CA GLU A 180 1.61 -35.22 21.71
C GLU A 180 0.25 -35.13 22.41
N MET A 181 -0.54 -36.20 22.39
CA MET A 181 -1.73 -36.30 23.25
C MET A 181 -1.56 -37.44 24.24
N HIS A 182 -1.71 -37.12 25.52
CA HIS A 182 -1.67 -38.11 26.58
C HIS A 182 -3.10 -38.54 26.94
N ARG A 183 -3.48 -39.78 26.62
CA ARG A 183 -4.76 -40.36 27.02
C ARG A 183 -4.57 -41.77 27.55
N ASN A 184 -5.16 -42.05 28.70
CA ASN A 184 -5.21 -43.40 29.30
C ASN A 184 -3.85 -44.10 29.41
N GLY A 185 -2.80 -43.36 29.79
CA GLY A 185 -1.44 -43.91 29.95
C GLY A 185 -0.77 -44.33 28.65
N LYS A 186 -1.31 -43.94 27.49
CA LYS A 186 -0.68 -44.08 26.18
C LYS A 186 -0.48 -42.70 25.57
N THR A 187 0.72 -42.48 25.04
CA THR A 187 1.02 -41.32 24.21
C THR A 187 0.61 -41.64 22.77
N GLU A 188 -0.43 -40.97 22.27
CA GLU A 188 -0.81 -41.01 20.86
C GLU A 188 -0.22 -39.79 20.16
N PHE A 189 0.46 -40.03 19.03
CA PHE A 189 1.04 -38.98 18.20
C PHE A 189 0.12 -38.70 17.02
N ALA A 190 -0.42 -37.49 16.94
CA ALA A 190 -1.19 -37.05 15.78
C ALA A 190 -0.28 -36.27 14.82
N ILE A 191 -0.21 -36.75 13.58
CA ILE A 191 0.42 -36.06 12.46
C ILE A 191 -0.59 -35.03 11.96
N GLN A 192 -0.33 -33.74 12.18
CA GLN A 192 -1.06 -32.69 11.48
C GLN A 192 -0.25 -32.26 10.24
N PRO A 193 -0.74 -32.49 9.02
CA PRO A 193 -0.10 -31.97 7.82
C PRO A 193 -0.16 -30.43 7.88
N ILE A 194 1.01 -29.80 7.85
CA ILE A 194 1.12 -28.36 7.67
C ILE A 194 1.26 -28.18 6.16
N SER A 195 0.16 -27.84 5.50
CA SER A 195 0.23 -27.49 4.08
C SER A 195 1.18 -26.29 3.94
N ARG A 196 2.30 -26.48 3.22
CA ARG A 196 3.15 -25.38 2.74
C ARG A 196 2.29 -24.40 1.92
N GLN A 197 2.18 -23.15 2.35
CA GLN A 197 2.18 -22.02 1.43
C GLN A 197 3.62 -21.50 1.34
N ALA A 198 4.01 -21.00 0.16
CA ALA A 198 5.39 -20.87 -0.29
C ALA A 198 6.36 -20.04 0.60
N ASP A 199 5.86 -19.36 1.66
CA ASP A 199 6.61 -18.32 2.37
C ASP A 199 6.88 -18.59 3.86
N GLY A 200 6.81 -19.84 4.32
CA GLY A 200 7.52 -20.26 5.55
C GLY A 200 6.99 -19.79 6.92
N TYR A 201 5.81 -19.18 7.02
CA TYR A 201 5.21 -18.82 8.32
C TYR A 201 3.98 -19.66 8.65
N PHE A 202 3.91 -20.17 9.89
CA PHE A 202 2.65 -20.64 10.47
C PHE A 202 1.73 -19.44 10.65
N ILE A 203 0.71 -19.34 9.80
CA ILE A 203 -0.32 -18.30 9.93
C ILE A 203 -1.40 -18.86 10.85
N GLN A 204 -1.57 -18.25 12.04
CA GLN A 204 -2.79 -18.45 12.82
C GLN A 204 -3.96 -17.87 12.04
N GLN A 205 -4.57 -18.68 11.18
CA GLN A 205 -5.80 -18.31 10.50
C GLN A 205 -6.87 -17.99 11.54
N PRO A 206 -7.61 -16.87 11.39
CA PRO A 206 -8.74 -16.56 12.26
C PRO A 206 -9.66 -17.78 12.38
N PHE A 207 -10.06 -18.11 13.61
CA PHE A 207 -10.83 -19.33 13.89
C PHE A 207 -12.05 -19.50 12.96
N TRP A 208 -12.75 -18.41 12.63
CA TRP A 208 -13.95 -18.45 11.81
C TRP A 208 -13.67 -18.76 10.33
N LEU A 209 -12.48 -18.49 9.79
CA LEU A 209 -12.14 -18.85 8.41
C LEU A 209 -12.16 -20.38 8.21
N ASN A 210 -11.83 -21.13 9.25
CA ASN A 210 -11.84 -22.60 9.26
C ASN A 210 -13.20 -23.22 9.62
N LYS A 211 -14.27 -22.40 9.73
CA LYS A 211 -15.62 -22.84 10.14
C LYS A 211 -16.64 -22.81 9.01
N THR A 212 -16.21 -22.94 7.77
CA THR A 212 -17.08 -22.98 6.58
C THR A 212 -18.25 -23.97 6.73
N SER A 213 -17.99 -25.20 7.21
CA SER A 213 -19.04 -26.20 7.41
C SER A 213 -20.08 -25.78 8.46
N TRP A 214 -19.67 -25.12 9.54
CA TRP A 214 -20.58 -24.58 10.55
C TRP A 214 -21.49 -23.50 9.96
N PHE A 215 -20.93 -22.59 9.16
CA PHE A 215 -21.72 -21.56 8.50
C PHE A 215 -22.68 -22.13 7.45
N GLN A 216 -22.29 -23.19 6.72
CA GLN A 216 -23.19 -23.91 5.81
C GLN A 216 -24.38 -24.51 6.57
N TRP A 217 -24.14 -25.19 7.70
CA TRP A 217 -25.20 -25.70 8.55
C TRP A 217 -26.12 -24.60 9.09
N LEU A 218 -25.56 -23.50 9.58
CA LEU A 218 -26.34 -22.34 10.04
C LEU A 218 -27.19 -21.72 8.94
N THR A 219 -26.68 -21.69 7.71
CA THR A 219 -27.41 -21.21 6.53
C THR A 219 -28.62 -22.09 6.25
N VAL A 220 -28.42 -23.41 6.20
CA VAL A 220 -29.49 -24.39 5.95
C VAL A 220 -30.53 -24.35 7.07
N LEU A 221 -30.10 -24.39 8.33
CA LEU A 221 -31.01 -24.36 9.49
C LEU A 221 -31.83 -23.07 9.55
N SER A 222 -31.20 -21.91 9.35
CA SER A 222 -31.89 -20.62 9.32
C SER A 222 -32.84 -20.51 8.13
N GLY A 223 -32.43 -21.02 6.96
CA GLY A 223 -33.25 -21.07 5.75
C GLY A 223 -34.49 -21.95 5.92
N LEU A 224 -34.33 -23.18 6.42
CA LEU A 224 -35.44 -24.09 6.73
C LEU A 224 -36.38 -23.50 7.78
N GLY A 225 -35.85 -22.86 8.82
CA GLY A 225 -36.64 -22.15 9.82
C GLY A 225 -37.45 -21.00 9.21
N ALA A 226 -36.85 -20.21 8.30
CA ALA A 226 -37.55 -19.14 7.59
C ALA A 226 -38.71 -19.71 6.74
N VAL A 227 -38.48 -20.79 5.99
CA VAL A 227 -39.52 -21.46 5.19
C VAL A 227 -40.62 -22.02 6.08
N GLY A 228 -40.28 -22.73 7.16
CA GLY A 228 -41.23 -23.28 8.11
C GLY A 228 -42.13 -22.21 8.73
N THR A 229 -41.55 -21.09 9.17
CA THR A 229 -42.33 -19.98 9.73
C THR A 229 -43.22 -19.28 8.69
N LEU A 230 -42.84 -19.27 7.41
CA LEU A 230 -43.71 -18.78 6.32
C LEU A 230 -44.88 -19.75 6.05
N LEU A 231 -44.64 -21.06 6.07
CA LEU A 231 -45.65 -22.10 5.82
C LEU A 231 -46.70 -22.20 6.96
N VAL A 232 -46.26 -22.13 8.22
CA VAL A 232 -47.15 -22.16 9.39
C VAL A 232 -48.11 -20.96 9.38
N ASN A 233 -47.62 -19.79 8.99
CA ASN A 233 -48.44 -18.57 8.94
C ASN A 233 -49.42 -18.57 7.74
N ARG A 234 -49.10 -19.28 6.64
CA ARG A 234 -50.06 -19.52 5.55
C ARG A 234 -51.25 -20.38 5.99
N ARG A 235 -51.01 -21.43 6.79
CA ARG A 235 -52.07 -22.27 7.39
C ARG A 235 -52.94 -21.50 8.40
N ALA A 236 -52.33 -20.61 9.17
CA ALA A 236 -53.04 -19.76 10.14
C ALA A 236 -53.94 -18.68 9.47
N ARG A 237 -53.70 -18.31 8.20
CA ARG A 237 -54.59 -17.41 7.43
C ARG A 237 -55.82 -18.11 6.83
N THR A 238 -55.78 -19.43 6.65
CA THR A 238 -56.90 -20.22 6.09
C THR A 238 -57.90 -20.69 7.15
N GLN A 239 -57.55 -20.64 8.44
CA GLN A 239 -58.50 -20.85 9.53
C GLN A 239 -58.80 -19.49 10.19
N ARG A 240 -60.08 -19.12 10.30
CA ARG A 240 -60.52 -18.02 11.16
C ARG A 240 -60.23 -18.39 12.63
N MET A 241 -58.99 -18.26 13.05
CA MET A 241 -58.64 -18.19 14.47
C MET A 241 -58.18 -16.77 14.76
N ALA A 242 -58.76 -16.21 15.82
CA ALA A 242 -58.56 -14.85 16.28
C ALA A 242 -57.07 -14.52 16.48
N PRO A 243 -56.67 -13.24 16.36
CA PRO A 243 -55.29 -12.85 16.14
C PRO A 243 -54.41 -13.18 17.34
N TRP A 244 -53.19 -13.62 17.05
CA TRP A 244 -52.00 -13.66 17.89
C TRP A 244 -51.57 -12.24 18.35
N ALA A 245 -52.49 -11.49 18.96
CA ALA A 245 -52.30 -10.15 19.49
C ALA A 245 -51.44 -10.10 20.78
N VAL A 246 -50.80 -11.21 21.17
CA VAL A 246 -50.10 -11.33 22.48
C VAL A 246 -48.59 -11.07 22.40
N TRP A 247 -48.00 -10.88 21.21
CA TRP A 247 -46.59 -10.45 21.08
C TRP A 247 -46.45 -8.99 20.60
N LYS A 248 -47.33 -8.10 21.10
CA LYS A 248 -46.94 -6.70 21.32
C LYS A 248 -46.34 -6.63 22.73
N GLU A 249 -45.06 -6.96 22.86
CA GLU A 249 -44.30 -6.58 24.05
C GLU A 249 -44.15 -5.04 24.05
N GLN A 250 -45.19 -4.39 24.55
CA GLN A 250 -45.05 -3.19 25.35
C GLN A 250 -44.57 -3.67 26.73
N ILE A 251 -43.25 -3.65 26.95
CA ILE A 251 -42.72 -3.71 28.31
C ILE A 251 -43.07 -2.38 28.98
N TYR A 252 -44.21 -2.33 29.66
CA TYR A 252 -44.54 -1.32 30.65
C TYR A 252 -43.76 -1.65 31.92
N LEU A 253 -42.53 -1.15 32.03
CA LEU A 253 -41.94 -0.86 33.33
C LEU A 253 -42.35 0.56 33.71
N GLY A 254 -42.87 0.70 34.93
CA GLY A 254 -43.38 1.94 35.48
C GLY A 254 -42.34 3.06 35.49
N SER A 255 -42.83 4.29 35.39
CA SER A 255 -42.12 5.58 35.48
C SER A 255 -41.08 5.91 34.39
N GLY A 256 -41.46 6.85 33.51
CA GLY A 256 -40.60 7.93 32.99
C GLY A 256 -39.48 7.64 31.98
N LEU A 257 -38.88 6.45 31.95
CA LEU A 257 -37.65 6.19 31.18
C LEU A 257 -37.73 4.89 30.36
N ARG A 258 -38.59 4.84 29.33
CA ARG A 258 -38.81 3.62 28.54
C ARG A 258 -37.75 3.39 27.46
N LEU A 259 -36.87 2.42 27.71
CA LEU A 259 -36.22 1.48 26.76
C LEU A 259 -36.00 1.97 25.31
N ARG A 260 -35.06 2.90 25.11
CA ARG A 260 -34.34 3.07 23.82
C ARG A 260 -33.02 2.28 23.76
N LEU A 261 -32.58 1.71 24.89
CA LEU A 261 -31.29 1.01 25.04
C LEU A 261 -31.21 -0.29 24.22
N GLY A 262 -32.28 -1.07 24.07
CA GLY A 262 -32.23 -2.39 23.41
C GLY A 262 -31.92 -2.35 21.91
N CYS A 263 -32.46 -1.39 21.16
CA CYS A 263 -32.15 -1.25 19.73
C CYS A 263 -30.74 -0.73 19.47
N ALA A 264 -30.29 0.25 20.24
CA ALA A 264 -28.94 0.80 20.12
C ALA A 264 -27.88 -0.21 20.55
N ALA A 265 -28.16 -1.02 21.58
CA ALA A 265 -27.30 -2.13 21.98
C ALA A 265 -27.15 -3.17 20.87
N MET A 266 -28.25 -3.54 20.19
CA MET A 266 -28.17 -4.47 19.06
C MET A 266 -27.38 -3.91 17.88
N ASP A 267 -27.56 -2.62 17.55
CA ASP A 267 -26.77 -1.96 16.51
C ASP A 267 -25.28 -1.95 16.86
N GLY A 268 -24.95 -1.67 18.12
CA GLY A 268 -23.59 -1.75 18.65
C GLY A 268 -23.01 -3.17 18.60
N LEU A 269 -23.81 -4.21 18.91
CA LEU A 269 -23.39 -5.61 18.83
C LEU A 269 -23.12 -6.03 17.38
N VAL A 270 -23.94 -5.62 16.42
CA VAL A 270 -23.72 -5.93 14.99
C VAL A 270 -22.49 -5.19 14.47
N ALA A 271 -22.31 -3.92 14.83
CA ALA A 271 -21.10 -3.17 14.49
C ALA A 271 -19.85 -3.83 15.08
N LEU A 272 -19.90 -4.24 16.35
CA LEU A 272 -18.82 -4.95 17.03
C LEU A 272 -18.53 -6.30 16.37
N LEU A 273 -19.56 -7.05 15.98
CA LEU A 273 -19.38 -8.34 15.28
C LEU A 273 -18.56 -8.16 14.00
N PHE A 274 -18.92 -7.22 13.12
CA PHE A 274 -18.16 -6.97 11.89
C PHE A 274 -16.76 -6.46 12.19
N ALA A 275 -16.60 -5.56 13.17
CA ALA A 275 -15.29 -5.09 13.60
C ALA A 275 -14.40 -6.23 14.10
N VAL A 276 -14.95 -7.19 14.87
CA VAL A 276 -14.21 -8.36 15.36
C VAL A 276 -13.85 -9.32 14.22
N LEU A 277 -14.75 -9.55 13.26
CA LEU A 277 -14.45 -10.38 12.08
C LEU A 277 -13.29 -9.78 11.29
N ILE A 278 -13.32 -8.47 11.01
CA ILE A 278 -12.25 -7.77 10.31
C ILE A 278 -10.96 -7.74 11.14
N ALA A 279 -11.03 -7.35 12.42
CA ALA A 279 -9.87 -7.28 13.29
C ALA A 279 -9.18 -8.63 13.42
N SER A 280 -9.93 -9.74 13.44
CA SER A 280 -9.34 -11.07 13.50
C SER A 280 -8.47 -11.38 12.27
N VAL A 281 -8.86 -10.95 11.07
CA VAL A 281 -8.05 -11.04 9.83
C VAL A 281 -6.78 -10.22 9.94
N LEU A 282 -6.81 -9.11 10.70
CA LEU A 282 -5.69 -8.18 10.85
C LEU A 282 -4.73 -8.51 12.01
N HIS A 283 -4.87 -9.66 12.66
CA HIS A 283 -4.03 -10.11 13.78
C HIS A 283 -3.90 -9.06 14.93
N PRO A 284 -4.91 -8.93 15.82
CA PRO A 284 -4.95 -7.87 16.84
C PRO A 284 -3.76 -7.84 17.80
N VAL A 285 -3.10 -8.98 18.01
CA VAL A 285 -1.87 -9.07 18.81
C VAL A 285 -0.73 -8.28 18.16
N LEU A 286 -0.59 -8.35 16.83
CA LEU A 286 0.44 -7.64 16.08
C LEU A 286 0.11 -6.15 15.90
N LEU A 287 -1.17 -5.78 15.90
CA LEU A 287 -1.57 -4.36 15.92
C LEU A 287 -1.05 -3.63 17.17
N ASN A 288 -0.91 -4.35 18.29
CA ASN A 288 -0.42 -3.81 19.56
C ASN A 288 1.08 -4.04 19.78
N SER A 289 1.80 -4.68 18.85
CA SER A 289 3.24 -4.87 19.00
C SER A 289 4.00 -3.57 18.70
N ALA A 290 5.13 -3.39 19.38
CA ALA A 290 6.02 -2.23 19.22
C ALA A 290 6.84 -2.24 17.91
N SER A 291 6.69 -3.25 17.07
CA SER A 291 7.43 -3.41 15.82
C SER A 291 6.94 -2.45 14.73
N LEU A 292 7.85 -1.81 14.01
CA LEU A 292 7.51 -0.84 12.96
C LEU A 292 6.84 -1.53 11.77
N PRO A 293 5.63 -1.12 11.36
CA PRO A 293 4.90 -1.80 10.30
C PRO A 293 5.60 -1.70 8.93
N THR A 294 5.50 -2.77 8.14
CA THR A 294 6.05 -2.87 6.76
C THR A 294 4.94 -3.09 5.73
N GLY A 295 5.32 -3.47 4.50
CA GLY A 295 4.41 -3.88 3.43
C GLY A 295 3.94 -2.73 2.54
N GLY A 296 4.04 -2.93 1.23
CA GLY A 296 3.68 -1.92 0.23
C GLY A 296 4.29 -0.56 0.55
N ASP A 297 3.47 0.48 0.45
CA ASP A 297 3.80 1.88 0.74
C ASP A 297 3.90 2.17 2.25
N THR A 298 3.36 1.29 3.10
CA THR A 298 3.40 1.46 4.57
C THR A 298 4.83 1.60 5.09
N ALA A 299 5.76 0.82 4.54
CA ALA A 299 7.18 0.87 4.93
C ALA A 299 7.81 2.25 4.68
N SER A 300 7.40 2.93 3.60
CA SER A 300 7.85 4.29 3.29
C SER A 300 7.09 5.34 4.12
N HIS A 301 5.79 5.12 4.37
CA HIS A 301 4.96 5.96 5.24
C HIS A 301 5.53 6.15 6.66
N LEU A 302 6.38 5.24 7.15
CA LEU A 302 7.07 5.35 8.45
C LEU A 302 7.74 6.71 8.63
N LEU A 303 8.55 7.14 7.66
CA LEU A 303 9.31 8.39 7.74
C LEU A 303 8.37 9.61 7.83
N TYR A 304 7.37 9.64 6.96
CA TYR A 304 6.40 10.74 6.89
C TYR A 304 5.54 10.83 8.15
N ALA A 305 5.04 9.68 8.64
CA ALA A 305 4.25 9.63 9.86
C ALA A 305 5.08 10.01 11.09
N TRP A 306 6.36 9.60 11.13
CA TRP A 306 7.27 9.95 12.22
C TRP A 306 7.54 11.45 12.27
N ILE A 307 8.01 12.04 11.17
CA ILE A 307 8.29 13.48 11.07
C ILE A 307 7.03 14.29 11.33
N PHE A 308 5.88 13.85 10.81
CA PHE A 308 4.63 14.53 11.07
C PHE A 308 4.25 14.50 12.56
N ALA A 309 4.24 13.32 13.19
CA ALA A 309 3.83 13.19 14.58
C ALA A 309 4.80 13.86 15.57
N LYS A 310 6.11 13.73 15.34
CA LYS A 310 7.15 14.15 16.28
C LYS A 310 7.62 15.60 16.08
N GLU A 311 7.51 16.14 14.87
CA GLU A 311 8.02 17.47 14.57
C GLU A 311 6.92 18.41 14.07
N THR A 312 6.24 18.07 12.97
CA THR A 312 5.33 19.01 12.29
C THR A 312 4.07 19.27 13.11
N PHE A 313 3.36 18.22 13.53
CA PHE A 313 2.14 18.32 14.32
C PHE A 313 2.43 18.80 15.75
N ALA A 314 3.56 18.39 16.32
CA ALA A 314 4.02 18.86 17.63
C ALA A 314 4.29 20.38 17.65
N ALA A 315 4.73 20.94 16.52
CA ALA A 315 4.89 22.39 16.31
C ALA A 315 3.56 23.13 16.04
N GLY A 316 2.43 22.42 15.99
CA GLY A 316 1.11 22.99 15.67
C GLY A 316 0.89 23.25 14.19
N GLU A 317 1.70 22.64 13.31
CA GLU A 317 1.63 22.82 11.87
C GLU A 317 0.96 21.61 11.17
N LEU A 318 0.36 21.84 10.01
CA LEU A 318 -0.22 20.78 9.16
C LEU A 318 0.68 20.39 7.99
N THR A 319 1.60 21.28 7.59
CA THR A 319 2.52 21.08 6.47
C THR A 319 3.88 21.67 6.84
N SER A 320 4.95 21.10 6.30
CA SER A 320 6.33 21.55 6.54
C SER A 320 7.21 21.23 5.33
N TRP A 321 8.46 21.73 5.31
CA TRP A 321 9.44 21.28 4.33
C TRP A 321 10.15 20.00 4.80
N MET A 322 10.32 19.05 3.90
CA MET A 322 10.94 17.77 4.18
C MET A 322 12.18 17.55 3.29
N PRO A 323 13.39 17.92 3.74
CA PRO A 323 14.63 17.78 2.97
C PRO A 323 15.13 16.32 2.82
N GLU A 324 14.59 15.39 3.61
CA GLU A 324 15.09 14.02 3.77
C GLU A 324 14.93 13.14 2.53
N VAL A 325 14.01 13.48 1.63
CA VAL A 325 13.72 12.73 0.39
C VAL A 325 13.50 13.71 -0.76
N PHE A 326 13.72 13.24 -1.98
CA PHE A 326 13.51 13.99 -3.22
C PHE A 326 14.25 15.33 -3.32
N GLY A 327 15.33 15.50 -2.56
CA GLY A 327 16.00 16.79 -2.45
C GLY A 327 15.11 17.90 -1.89
N GLY A 328 14.05 17.57 -1.15
CA GLY A 328 13.11 18.52 -0.57
C GLY A 328 11.74 18.51 -1.25
N PHE A 329 10.67 18.40 -0.48
CA PHE A 329 9.31 18.61 -0.97
C PHE A 329 8.37 19.10 0.16
N PRO A 330 7.18 19.64 -0.18
CA PRO A 330 6.27 20.21 0.81
C PRO A 330 5.36 19.12 1.44
N LEU A 331 5.79 18.60 2.60
CA LEU A 331 5.12 17.52 3.34
C LEU A 331 3.64 17.83 3.57
N LEU A 332 2.77 16.89 3.16
CA LEU A 332 1.30 16.95 3.27
C LEU A 332 0.65 18.21 2.66
N SER A 333 1.36 18.98 1.83
CA SER A 333 0.76 20.09 1.09
C SER A 333 -0.08 19.61 -0.10
N TYR A 334 0.27 18.44 -0.66
CA TYR A 334 -0.45 17.78 -1.75
C TYR A 334 -0.99 16.40 -1.34
N TYR A 335 -1.01 16.09 -0.04
CA TYR A 335 -1.48 14.82 0.50
C TYR A 335 -2.33 15.02 1.75
N PHE A 336 -3.11 14.02 2.15
CA PHE A 336 -4.23 14.19 3.07
C PHE A 336 -3.79 14.16 4.54
N PRO A 337 -4.07 15.20 5.35
CA PRO A 337 -3.51 15.31 6.69
C PRO A 337 -4.25 14.50 7.76
N LEU A 338 -5.55 14.23 7.63
CA LEU A 338 -6.33 13.63 8.73
C LEU A 338 -5.81 12.27 9.19
N PRO A 339 -5.44 11.33 8.31
CA PRO A 339 -4.89 10.05 8.74
C PRO A 339 -3.60 10.18 9.56
N PHE A 340 -2.73 11.14 9.22
CA PHE A 340 -1.51 11.43 9.98
C PHE A 340 -1.79 12.11 11.31
N ILE A 341 -2.81 12.97 11.38
CA ILE A 341 -3.31 13.55 12.63
C ILE A 341 -3.80 12.43 13.56
N VAL A 342 -4.53 11.43 13.04
CA VAL A 342 -4.96 10.29 13.85
C VAL A 342 -3.75 9.52 14.40
N THR A 343 -2.74 9.24 13.59
CA THR A 343 -1.48 8.62 14.06
C THR A 343 -0.84 9.45 15.17
N ALA A 344 -0.68 10.76 14.99
CA ALA A 344 -0.08 11.66 15.97
C ALA A 344 -0.88 11.73 17.28
N LEU A 345 -2.21 11.60 17.23
CA LEU A 345 -3.07 11.58 18.42
C LEU A 345 -3.03 10.23 19.16
N LEU A 346 -2.81 9.12 18.46
CA LEU A 346 -2.72 7.78 19.07
C LEU A 346 -1.33 7.49 19.65
N GLU A 347 -0.29 8.08 19.06
CA GLU A 347 1.11 7.83 19.42
C GLU A 347 1.40 8.00 20.92
N PRO A 348 0.95 9.05 21.64
CA PRO A 348 1.24 9.21 23.06
C PRO A 348 0.64 8.13 23.97
N PHE A 349 -0.37 7.39 23.49
CA PHE A 349 -1.09 6.39 24.29
C PHE A 349 -0.66 4.95 23.97
N LEU A 350 -0.33 4.67 22.70
CA LEU A 350 -0.04 3.33 22.21
C LEU A 350 1.44 3.14 21.84
N GLY A 351 2.21 4.22 21.77
CA GLY A 351 3.52 4.26 21.09
C GLY A 351 3.36 4.39 19.58
N PHE A 352 4.42 4.83 18.89
CA PHE A 352 4.38 5.16 17.47
C PHE A 352 3.96 3.98 16.58
N ALA A 353 4.59 2.82 16.76
CA ALA A 353 4.32 1.64 15.95
C ALA A 353 2.85 1.18 16.03
N ALA A 354 2.35 0.95 17.25
CA ALA A 354 0.97 0.54 17.44
C ALA A 354 -0.01 1.66 17.06
N GLY A 355 0.31 2.92 17.37
CA GLY A 355 -0.49 4.09 16.99
C GLY A 355 -0.68 4.20 15.47
N LEU A 356 0.39 4.00 14.68
CA LEU A 356 0.32 3.97 13.22
C LEU A 356 -0.49 2.78 12.71
N LYS A 357 -0.24 1.56 13.21
CA LYS A 357 -1.01 0.35 12.82
C LYS A 357 -2.51 0.54 13.05
N TRP A 358 -2.90 1.03 14.23
CA TRP A 358 -4.29 1.31 14.55
C TRP A 358 -4.88 2.43 13.69
N ALA A 359 -4.14 3.53 13.49
CA ALA A 359 -4.57 4.61 12.61
C ALA A 359 -4.85 4.10 11.18
N MET A 360 -4.04 3.16 10.67
CA MET A 360 -4.23 2.61 9.33
C MET A 360 -5.53 1.79 9.19
N VAL A 361 -5.84 0.93 10.18
CA VAL A 361 -6.92 -0.07 10.05
C VAL A 361 -8.28 0.41 10.59
N LEU A 362 -8.29 1.43 11.46
CA LEU A 362 -9.49 1.98 12.07
C LEU A 362 -10.65 2.27 11.08
N PRO A 363 -10.44 2.93 9.92
CA PRO A 363 -11.55 3.21 9.01
C PRO A 363 -12.21 1.94 8.45
N ALA A 364 -11.43 0.91 8.13
CA ALA A 364 -11.96 -0.37 7.66
C ALA A 364 -12.78 -1.08 8.75
N LEU A 365 -12.30 -1.05 10.00
CA LEU A 365 -13.02 -1.61 11.16
C LEU A 365 -14.34 -0.90 11.42
N CYS A 366 -14.38 0.42 11.25
CA CYS A 366 -15.56 1.23 11.54
C CYS A 366 -16.59 1.27 10.41
N LEU A 367 -16.19 1.04 9.16
CA LEU A 367 -17.04 1.26 7.98
C LEU A 367 -18.37 0.49 8.00
N PRO A 368 -18.44 -0.83 8.31
CA PRO A 368 -19.73 -1.52 8.41
C PRO A 368 -20.63 -0.96 9.52
N GLY A 369 -20.03 -0.56 10.65
CA GLY A 369 -20.74 0.09 11.75
C GLY A 369 -21.32 1.44 11.36
N VAL A 370 -20.56 2.26 10.63
CA VAL A 370 -21.05 3.52 10.05
C VAL A 370 -22.21 3.26 9.10
N VAL A 371 -22.13 2.23 8.25
CA VAL A 371 -23.25 1.84 7.37
C VAL A 371 -24.50 1.49 8.19
N VAL A 372 -24.39 0.75 9.29
CA VAL A 372 -25.53 0.47 10.19
C VAL A 372 -26.12 1.77 10.75
N LEU A 373 -25.28 2.61 11.36
CA LEU A 373 -25.70 3.83 12.03
C LEU A 373 -26.38 4.81 11.06
N VAL A 374 -25.76 5.03 9.91
CA VAL A 374 -26.26 5.93 8.87
C VAL A 374 -27.56 5.40 8.27
N SER A 375 -27.63 4.11 7.94
CA SER A 375 -28.85 3.49 7.43
C SER A 375 -30.01 3.70 8.39
N ARG A 376 -29.80 3.50 9.68
CA ARG A 376 -30.86 3.56 10.69
C ARG A 376 -31.23 4.97 11.12
N HIS A 377 -30.24 5.77 11.48
CA HIS A 377 -30.45 7.02 12.20
C HIS A 377 -30.47 8.24 11.28
N VAL A 378 -29.85 8.16 10.10
CA VAL A 378 -29.84 9.26 9.11
C VAL A 378 -30.89 9.00 8.02
N LEU A 379 -30.89 7.80 7.45
CA LEU A 379 -31.75 7.43 6.32
C LEU A 379 -33.08 6.80 6.74
N GLY A 380 -33.19 6.37 8.00
CA GLY A 380 -34.42 5.86 8.58
C GLY A 380 -34.81 4.45 8.13
N PHE A 381 -33.86 3.63 7.66
CA PHE A 381 -34.07 2.21 7.38
C PHE A 381 -34.33 1.40 8.66
N ARG A 382 -34.97 0.23 8.50
CA ARG A 382 -35.18 -0.72 9.60
C ARG A 382 -33.91 -1.55 9.84
N SER A 383 -33.81 -2.13 11.04
CA SER A 383 -32.66 -2.91 11.53
C SER A 383 -32.12 -3.92 10.53
N MET A 384 -32.96 -4.87 10.10
CA MET A 384 -32.52 -5.93 9.16
C MET A 384 -32.03 -5.35 7.84
N THR A 385 -32.62 -4.24 7.39
CA THR A 385 -32.17 -3.55 6.18
C THR A 385 -30.80 -2.92 6.34
N ALA A 386 -30.52 -2.33 7.50
CA ALA A 386 -29.20 -1.80 7.83
C ALA A 386 -28.15 -2.92 7.96
N TYR A 387 -28.52 -4.07 8.53
CA TYR A 387 -27.61 -5.21 8.71
C TYR A 387 -27.23 -5.86 7.37
N CYS A 388 -28.19 -6.01 6.44
CA CYS A 388 -27.89 -6.48 5.09
C CYS A 388 -26.95 -5.52 4.33
N ALA A 389 -27.09 -4.20 4.52
CA ALA A 389 -26.17 -3.22 3.94
C ALA A 389 -24.77 -3.27 4.56
N ALA A 390 -24.67 -3.47 5.88
CA ALA A 390 -23.40 -3.67 6.56
C ALA A 390 -22.71 -4.96 6.09
N LEU A 391 -23.47 -6.03 5.82
CA LEU A 391 -22.94 -7.24 5.19
C LEU A 391 -22.40 -6.97 3.79
N GLY A 392 -23.07 -6.14 2.98
CA GLY A 392 -22.54 -5.70 1.68
C GLY A 392 -21.23 -4.95 1.79
N CYS A 393 -21.15 -4.02 2.74
CA CYS A 393 -19.91 -3.34 3.07
C CYS A 393 -18.79 -4.30 3.52
N PHE A 394 -19.10 -5.28 4.37
CA PHE A 394 -18.15 -6.29 4.81
C PHE A 394 -17.63 -7.12 3.64
N SER A 395 -18.51 -7.61 2.77
CA SER A 395 -18.13 -8.37 1.57
C SER A 395 -17.21 -7.57 0.64
N PHE A 396 -17.43 -6.26 0.52
CA PHE A 396 -16.49 -5.37 -0.19
C PHE A 396 -15.13 -5.29 0.52
N LEU A 397 -15.09 -5.09 1.84
CA LEU A 397 -13.81 -4.95 2.54
C LEU A 397 -12.92 -6.20 2.42
N VAL A 398 -13.49 -7.40 2.42
CA VAL A 398 -12.72 -8.66 2.49
C VAL A 398 -12.39 -9.27 1.11
N HIS A 399 -12.66 -8.58 0.00
CA HIS A 399 -12.35 -9.10 -1.33
C HIS A 399 -10.85 -9.01 -1.63
N GLU A 400 -10.32 -9.98 -2.40
CA GLU A 400 -8.86 -10.14 -2.63
C GLU A 400 -8.46 -10.04 -4.12
N GLU A 401 -9.42 -9.75 -5.02
CA GLU A 401 -9.22 -9.71 -6.47
C GLU A 401 -8.28 -8.60 -6.94
N ASN A 402 -8.07 -7.56 -6.13
CA ASN A 402 -7.14 -6.48 -6.41
C ASN A 402 -6.59 -5.88 -5.10
N ALA A 403 -5.32 -5.49 -5.12
CA ALA A 403 -4.70 -4.72 -4.04
C ALA A 403 -4.51 -3.24 -4.41
N ILE A 404 -4.36 -2.92 -5.71
CA ILE A 404 -3.96 -1.59 -6.20
C ILE A 404 -5.12 -0.60 -6.31
N TRP A 405 -6.35 -1.05 -6.60
CA TRP A 405 -7.47 -0.10 -6.82
C TRP A 405 -7.91 0.57 -5.51
N GLY A 406 -7.77 -0.17 -4.42
CA GLY A 406 -7.87 0.35 -3.06
C GLY A 406 -9.20 0.16 -2.38
N GLY A 407 -9.17 0.41 -1.08
CA GLY A 407 -10.36 0.51 -0.22
C GLY A 407 -10.81 -0.80 0.44
N ASN A 408 -10.43 -1.95 -0.09
CA ASN A 408 -10.51 -3.23 0.60
C ASN A 408 -9.35 -3.41 1.60
N LEU A 409 -9.32 -4.53 2.32
CA LEU A 409 -8.26 -4.81 3.30
C LEU A 409 -6.88 -4.91 2.64
N LEU A 410 -6.76 -5.46 1.44
CA LEU A 410 -5.49 -5.50 0.72
C LEU A 410 -4.96 -4.10 0.40
N GLY A 411 -5.83 -3.17 -0.06
CA GLY A 411 -5.42 -1.78 -0.28
C GLY A 411 -4.98 -1.07 1.00
N VAL A 412 -5.67 -1.31 2.13
CA VAL A 412 -5.26 -0.77 3.44
C VAL A 412 -3.87 -1.31 3.83
N LEU A 413 -3.63 -2.60 3.64
CA LEU A 413 -2.35 -3.26 3.93
C LEU A 413 -1.26 -2.86 2.92
N ALA A 414 -1.61 -2.47 1.71
CA ALA A 414 -0.69 -1.90 0.72
C ALA A 414 -0.24 -0.47 1.08
N GLY A 415 -0.86 0.19 2.06
CA GLY A 415 -0.53 1.55 2.50
C GLY A 415 -1.57 2.61 2.13
N GLU A 416 -2.70 2.24 1.53
CA GLU A 416 -3.74 3.18 1.07
C GLU A 416 -4.75 3.56 2.17
N PHE A 417 -4.28 3.68 3.41
CA PHE A 417 -5.15 3.91 4.57
C PHE A 417 -5.88 5.25 4.49
N ALA A 418 -5.29 6.29 3.91
CA ALA A 418 -5.96 7.57 3.67
C ALA A 418 -7.21 7.42 2.80
N TYR A 419 -7.16 6.56 1.78
CA TYR A 419 -8.30 6.27 0.92
C TYR A 419 -9.42 5.56 1.69
N SER A 420 -9.07 4.65 2.60
CA SER A 420 -10.04 4.00 3.49
C SER A 420 -10.79 4.98 4.39
N TYR A 421 -10.11 5.99 4.94
CA TYR A 421 -10.77 7.11 5.64
C TYR A 421 -11.70 7.89 4.70
N GLY A 422 -11.25 8.19 3.47
CA GLY A 422 -12.07 8.85 2.45
C GLY A 422 -13.38 8.11 2.18
N MET A 423 -13.33 6.77 2.06
CA MET A 423 -14.53 5.95 1.86
C MET A 423 -15.46 5.92 3.09
N LEU A 424 -14.89 5.81 4.30
CA LEU A 424 -15.65 5.91 5.56
C LEU A 424 -16.48 7.20 5.61
N PHE A 425 -15.83 8.33 5.40
CA PHE A 425 -16.50 9.62 5.49
C PHE A 425 -17.41 9.89 4.30
N SER A 426 -17.07 9.47 3.08
CA SER A 426 -17.94 9.69 1.92
C SER A 426 -19.30 8.98 2.05
N VAL A 427 -19.35 7.74 2.54
CA VAL A 427 -20.62 7.03 2.79
C VAL A 427 -21.49 7.81 3.79
N LEU A 428 -20.88 8.29 4.88
CA LEU A 428 -21.56 9.11 5.89
C LEU A 428 -22.05 10.44 5.30
N THR A 429 -21.19 11.13 4.56
CA THR A 429 -21.47 12.45 3.98
C THR A 429 -22.55 12.38 2.91
N LEU A 430 -22.53 11.39 2.01
CA LEU A 430 -23.57 11.18 0.99
C LEU A 430 -24.96 10.98 1.63
N ALA A 431 -25.04 10.23 2.72
CA ALA A 431 -26.30 10.04 3.43
C ALA A 431 -26.77 11.30 4.17
N LEU A 432 -25.84 12.06 4.76
CA LEU A 432 -26.15 13.36 5.36
C LEU A 432 -26.64 14.36 4.31
N TRP A 433 -26.04 14.35 3.11
CA TRP A 433 -26.48 15.16 1.98
C TRP A 433 -27.87 14.79 1.50
N PHE A 434 -28.15 13.50 1.34
CA PHE A 434 -29.50 13.03 1.00
C PHE A 434 -30.53 13.55 2.01
N ARG A 435 -30.24 13.44 3.32
CA ARG A 435 -31.13 13.94 4.37
C ARG A 435 -31.27 15.45 4.33
N ALA A 436 -30.17 16.19 4.13
CA ALA A 436 -30.17 17.65 4.08
C ALA A 436 -30.98 18.18 2.89
N ALA A 437 -30.82 17.57 1.71
CA ALA A 437 -31.57 17.94 0.51
C ALA A 437 -33.08 17.64 0.66
N ARG A 438 -33.43 16.51 1.29
CA ARG A 438 -34.83 16.12 1.51
C ARG A 438 -35.53 16.98 2.58
N ASP A 439 -34.89 17.14 3.73
CA ASP A 439 -35.51 17.76 4.91
C ASP A 439 -35.28 19.28 4.97
N GLY A 440 -34.35 19.81 4.17
CA GLY A 440 -33.91 21.22 4.19
C GLY A 440 -33.15 21.62 5.45
N ARG A 441 -32.71 20.63 6.26
CA ARG A 441 -32.05 20.83 7.56
C ARG A 441 -30.86 19.87 7.69
N GLY A 442 -29.85 20.27 8.45
CA GLY A 442 -28.66 19.43 8.69
C GLY A 442 -27.53 19.60 7.66
N TRP A 443 -27.66 20.56 6.74
CA TRP A 443 -26.62 20.92 5.77
C TRP A 443 -25.30 21.34 6.44
N VAL A 444 -25.33 21.89 7.65
CA VAL A 444 -24.10 22.22 8.42
C VAL A 444 -23.29 20.97 8.71
N TRP A 445 -23.93 19.91 9.20
CA TRP A 445 -23.26 18.64 9.46
C TRP A 445 -22.82 17.96 8.17
N ALA A 446 -23.61 18.03 7.11
CA ALA A 446 -23.19 17.54 5.80
C ALA A 446 -21.90 18.25 5.32
N GLY A 447 -21.83 19.58 5.43
CA GLY A 447 -20.64 20.35 5.10
C GLY A 447 -19.42 20.07 5.99
N VAL A 448 -19.62 19.86 7.30
CA VAL A 448 -18.53 19.45 8.21
C VAL A 448 -17.95 18.09 7.83
N PHE A 449 -18.82 17.11 7.56
CA PHE A 449 -18.37 15.77 7.18
C PHE A 449 -17.79 15.72 5.76
N GLU A 450 -18.23 16.61 4.85
CA GLU A 450 -17.58 16.81 3.56
C GLU A 450 -16.17 17.40 3.72
N ALA A 451 -15.97 18.36 4.62
CA ALA A 451 -14.64 18.85 4.96
C ALA A 451 -13.76 17.72 5.52
N LEU A 452 -14.30 16.88 6.41
CA LEU A 452 -13.58 15.69 6.88
C LEU A 452 -13.27 14.72 5.73
N THR A 453 -14.18 14.51 4.78
CA THR A 453 -13.89 13.72 3.58
C THR A 453 -12.71 14.32 2.80
N GLY A 454 -12.67 15.63 2.61
CA GLY A 454 -11.57 16.33 1.93
C GLY A 454 -10.22 16.22 2.64
N LEU A 455 -10.20 16.29 3.97
CA LEU A 455 -8.98 16.09 4.76
C LEU A 455 -8.49 14.62 4.76
N CYS A 456 -9.31 13.68 4.28
CA CYS A 456 -8.97 12.27 4.17
C CYS A 456 -8.51 11.85 2.77
N HIS A 457 -9.23 12.28 1.73
CA HIS A 457 -8.91 11.89 0.36
C HIS A 457 -9.61 12.74 -0.71
N GLY A 458 -8.87 13.15 -1.74
CA GLY A 458 -9.34 13.99 -2.85
C GLY A 458 -10.39 13.29 -3.71
N TYR A 459 -10.16 12.04 -4.09
CA TYR A 459 -11.15 11.26 -4.88
C TYR A 459 -12.47 11.07 -4.12
N ALA A 460 -12.42 10.92 -2.80
CA ALA A 460 -13.62 10.85 -1.97
C ALA A 460 -14.38 12.17 -1.96
N LEU A 461 -13.66 13.30 -1.88
CA LEU A 461 -14.25 14.63 -1.97
C LEU A 461 -14.92 14.86 -3.33
N LEU A 462 -14.30 14.45 -4.44
CA LEU A 462 -14.91 14.52 -5.77
C LEU A 462 -16.21 13.71 -5.84
N MET A 463 -16.21 12.47 -5.32
CA MET A 463 -17.41 11.63 -5.29
C MET A 463 -18.53 12.21 -4.44
N VAL A 464 -18.22 12.78 -3.28
CA VAL A 464 -19.21 13.47 -2.43
C VAL A 464 -19.73 14.73 -3.10
N GLY A 465 -18.84 15.59 -3.61
CA GLY A 465 -19.17 16.86 -4.23
C GLY A 465 -20.09 16.67 -5.43
N PHE A 466 -19.62 15.97 -6.47
CA PHE A 466 -20.43 15.71 -7.66
C PHE A 466 -21.63 14.79 -7.38
N GLY A 467 -21.46 13.78 -6.51
CA GLY A 467 -22.54 12.89 -6.13
C GLY A 467 -23.70 13.62 -5.48
N SER A 468 -23.44 14.56 -4.57
CA SER A 468 -24.49 15.34 -3.90
C SER A 468 -25.32 16.21 -4.86
N LEU A 469 -24.72 16.71 -5.96
CA LEU A 469 -25.43 17.48 -7.00
C LEU A 469 -26.49 16.63 -7.72
N LEU A 470 -26.29 15.31 -7.82
CA LEU A 470 -27.26 14.38 -8.42
C LEU A 470 -28.58 14.32 -7.64
N LEU A 471 -28.61 14.78 -6.38
CA LEU A 471 -29.86 14.91 -5.62
C LEU A 471 -30.86 15.84 -6.31
N LEU A 472 -30.39 16.82 -7.09
CA LEU A 472 -31.29 17.74 -7.83
C LEU A 472 -32.17 17.03 -8.87
N ILE A 473 -31.79 15.82 -9.31
CA ILE A 473 -32.58 15.00 -10.24
C ILE A 473 -33.93 14.62 -9.61
N GLY A 474 -33.90 14.13 -8.37
CA GLY A 474 -35.05 13.47 -7.72
C GLY A 474 -35.76 14.27 -6.61
N MET A 475 -35.17 15.36 -6.12
CA MET A 475 -35.77 16.15 -5.03
C MET A 475 -36.99 16.96 -5.48
N GLN A 476 -38.04 17.01 -4.66
CA GLN A 476 -39.28 17.76 -4.97
C GLN A 476 -39.02 19.27 -4.99
N ASP A 477 -38.44 19.80 -3.91
CA ASP A 477 -38.08 21.22 -3.80
C ASP A 477 -36.62 21.40 -4.23
N ARG A 478 -36.39 21.41 -5.55
CA ARG A 478 -35.05 21.56 -6.14
C ARG A 478 -34.36 22.84 -5.67
N LYS A 479 -35.11 23.94 -5.49
CA LYS A 479 -34.56 25.21 -5.01
C LYS A 479 -34.03 25.10 -3.59
N ARG A 480 -34.80 24.48 -2.68
CA ARG A 480 -34.36 24.25 -1.29
C ARG A 480 -33.19 23.28 -1.21
N ALA A 481 -33.21 22.23 -2.04
CA ALA A 481 -32.10 21.29 -2.14
C ALA A 481 -30.82 22.01 -2.60
N PHE A 482 -30.89 22.77 -3.69
CA PHE A 482 -29.79 23.58 -4.20
C PHE A 482 -29.24 24.56 -3.15
N LEU A 483 -30.11 25.30 -2.45
CA LEU A 483 -29.68 26.22 -1.41
C LEU A 483 -29.01 25.52 -0.22
N SER A 484 -29.48 24.34 0.16
CA SER A 484 -28.85 23.53 1.21
C SER A 484 -27.47 23.02 0.78
N LEU A 485 -27.36 22.52 -0.45
CA LEU A 485 -26.10 22.10 -1.06
C LEU A 485 -25.11 23.24 -1.13
N ALA A 486 -25.49 24.37 -1.75
CA ALA A 486 -24.62 25.54 -1.89
C ALA A 486 -24.08 26.03 -0.54
N LYS A 487 -24.93 26.16 0.48
CA LYS A 487 -24.51 26.57 1.83
C LYS A 487 -23.53 25.59 2.46
N GLY A 488 -23.80 24.29 2.37
CA GLY A 488 -22.93 23.28 2.98
C GLY A 488 -21.62 23.08 2.23
N HIS A 489 -21.60 23.17 0.89
CA HIS A 489 -20.36 23.15 0.10
C HIS A 489 -19.50 24.39 0.35
N ILE A 490 -20.10 25.59 0.44
CA ILE A 490 -19.36 26.81 0.83
C ILE A 490 -18.75 26.64 2.23
N LEU A 491 -19.52 26.08 3.17
CA LEU A 491 -19.01 25.78 4.50
C LEU A 491 -17.85 24.78 4.44
N ALA A 492 -17.99 23.68 3.70
CA ALA A 492 -16.96 22.65 3.56
C ALA A 492 -15.67 23.22 2.94
N PHE A 493 -15.80 23.98 1.85
CA PHE A 493 -14.70 24.66 1.18
C PHE A 493 -14.00 25.68 2.08
N SER A 494 -14.77 26.37 2.93
CA SER A 494 -14.22 27.32 3.91
C SER A 494 -13.51 26.59 5.06
N LEU A 495 -14.08 25.50 5.59
CA LEU A 495 -13.43 24.67 6.62
C LEU A 495 -12.10 24.09 6.13
N LEU A 496 -12.06 23.65 4.87
CA LEU A 496 -10.86 23.16 4.20
C LEU A 496 -9.86 24.28 3.83
N GLY A 497 -10.24 25.55 3.97
CA GLY A 497 -9.49 26.70 3.43
C GLY A 497 -8.02 26.73 3.82
N GLY A 498 -7.70 26.49 5.09
CA GLY A 498 -6.34 26.50 5.61
C GLY A 498 -5.39 25.41 5.07
N TRP A 499 -5.90 24.45 4.30
CA TRP A 499 -5.10 23.40 3.65
C TRP A 499 -5.37 23.28 2.14
N LEU A 500 -6.65 23.27 1.74
CA LEU A 500 -7.04 23.06 0.34
C LEU A 500 -6.74 24.27 -0.55
N TRP A 501 -6.88 25.50 -0.07
CA TRP A 501 -6.66 26.67 -0.94
C TRP A 501 -5.18 26.82 -1.35
N PRO A 502 -4.20 26.68 -0.43
CA PRO A 502 -2.78 26.62 -0.80
C PRO A 502 -2.45 25.47 -1.75
N LEU A 503 -3.06 24.29 -1.54
CA LEU A 503 -2.93 23.16 -2.45
C LEU A 503 -3.38 23.53 -3.88
N LEU A 504 -4.54 24.19 -4.02
CA LEU A 504 -5.07 24.62 -5.32
C LEU A 504 -4.18 25.69 -5.99
N GLU A 505 -3.68 26.65 -5.21
CA GLU A 505 -2.73 27.67 -5.69
C GLU A 505 -1.48 27.02 -6.32
N MET A 506 -0.97 25.97 -5.67
CA MET A 506 0.33 25.38 -6.00
C MET A 506 0.24 24.08 -6.82
N HIS A 507 -0.95 23.66 -7.27
CA HIS A 507 -1.13 22.37 -7.96
C HIS A 507 -0.27 22.21 -9.22
N ALA A 508 0.13 23.32 -9.87
CA ALA A 508 1.00 23.33 -11.05
C ALA A 508 2.42 22.79 -10.79
N TYR A 509 2.79 22.58 -9.52
CA TYR A 509 4.07 22.02 -9.07
C TYR A 509 3.99 20.53 -8.73
N THR A 510 2.91 19.86 -9.14
CA THR A 510 2.75 18.41 -9.02
C THR A 510 2.91 17.74 -10.39
N ILE A 511 3.26 16.46 -10.39
CA ILE A 511 3.32 15.62 -11.58
C ILE A 511 1.95 14.94 -11.74
N PRO A 512 1.24 15.11 -12.86
CA PRO A 512 -0.04 14.44 -13.10
C PRO A 512 0.10 12.92 -13.11
N ASN A 513 -0.88 12.22 -12.53
CA ASN A 513 -1.02 10.77 -12.63
C ASN A 513 -2.02 10.43 -13.72
N ASP A 514 -1.53 10.34 -14.96
CA ASP A 514 -2.32 10.02 -16.15
C ASP A 514 -2.15 8.55 -16.61
N GLY A 515 -1.66 7.69 -15.73
CA GLY A 515 -1.59 6.24 -15.97
C GLY A 515 -2.98 5.61 -16.13
N VAL A 516 -3.09 4.67 -17.06
CA VAL A 516 -4.31 3.87 -17.27
C VAL A 516 -4.03 2.44 -16.83
N THR A 517 -4.88 1.89 -15.97
CA THR A 517 -4.75 0.49 -15.56
C THR A 517 -5.58 -0.39 -16.49
N PRO A 518 -4.98 -1.32 -17.24
CA PRO A 518 -5.73 -2.24 -18.07
C PRO A 518 -6.54 -3.20 -17.19
N VAL A 519 -7.80 -3.44 -17.59
CA VAL A 519 -8.63 -4.50 -17.01
C VAL A 519 -8.37 -5.77 -17.82
N ASN A 520 -7.74 -6.76 -17.20
CA ASN A 520 -7.36 -7.99 -17.91
C ASN A 520 -8.50 -9.02 -17.90
N SER A 521 -9.43 -8.94 -16.94
CA SER A 521 -10.57 -9.84 -16.84
C SER A 521 -11.82 -9.17 -16.30
N VAL A 522 -13.00 -9.57 -16.81
CA VAL A 522 -14.30 -9.19 -16.23
C VAL A 522 -14.42 -9.62 -14.76
N ARG A 523 -13.66 -10.63 -14.33
CA ARG A 523 -13.63 -11.08 -12.92
C ARG A 523 -13.06 -10.02 -11.98
N GLU A 524 -12.14 -9.18 -12.47
CA GLU A 524 -11.62 -8.04 -11.69
C GLU A 524 -12.75 -7.06 -11.35
N LEU A 525 -13.72 -6.87 -12.26
CA LEU A 525 -14.86 -5.97 -12.06
C LEU A 525 -15.96 -6.54 -11.15
N LEU A 526 -15.96 -7.85 -10.91
CA LEU A 526 -17.00 -8.58 -10.16
C LEU A 526 -16.39 -9.49 -9.07
N PRO A 527 -15.92 -8.90 -7.94
CA PRO A 527 -15.30 -9.64 -6.84
C PRO A 527 -16.16 -10.79 -6.32
N GLN A 528 -15.57 -11.96 -6.10
CA GLN A 528 -16.23 -13.19 -5.69
C GLN A 528 -16.90 -13.08 -4.32
N SER A 529 -16.34 -12.28 -3.43
CA SER A 529 -16.90 -12.05 -2.10
C SER A 529 -18.31 -11.42 -2.14
N LEU A 530 -18.65 -10.73 -3.23
CA LEU A 530 -19.92 -10.05 -3.44
C LEU A 530 -20.97 -10.93 -4.15
N TRP A 531 -20.59 -12.08 -4.69
CA TRP A 531 -21.49 -12.95 -5.46
C TRP A 531 -22.74 -13.42 -4.68
N PRO A 532 -22.66 -13.82 -3.39
CA PRO A 532 -23.86 -14.21 -2.62
C PRO A 532 -24.88 -13.09 -2.54
N LEU A 533 -24.40 -11.84 -2.41
CA LEU A 533 -25.26 -10.66 -2.33
C LEU A 533 -25.86 -10.32 -3.70
N TYR A 534 -25.07 -10.34 -4.77
CA TYR A 534 -25.58 -10.08 -6.12
C TYR A 534 -26.56 -11.17 -6.58
N GLY A 535 -26.30 -12.44 -6.26
CA GLY A 535 -27.25 -13.54 -6.48
C GLY A 535 -28.54 -13.34 -5.69
N ALA A 536 -28.45 -12.99 -4.40
CA ALA A 536 -29.61 -12.66 -3.58
C ALA A 536 -30.38 -11.45 -4.15
N ALA A 537 -29.70 -10.43 -4.65
CA ALA A 537 -30.32 -9.28 -5.31
C ALA A 537 -31.12 -9.69 -6.55
N GLY A 538 -30.56 -10.57 -7.39
CA GLY A 538 -31.24 -11.11 -8.58
C GLY A 538 -32.54 -11.83 -8.19
N THR A 539 -32.51 -12.68 -7.16
CA THR A 539 -33.73 -13.34 -6.65
C THR A 539 -34.75 -12.35 -6.08
N VAL A 540 -34.28 -11.28 -5.44
CA VAL A 540 -35.12 -10.20 -4.92
C VAL A 540 -35.78 -9.40 -6.03
N MET A 541 -35.06 -9.13 -7.13
CA MET A 541 -35.63 -8.45 -8.30
C MET A 541 -36.71 -9.30 -8.97
N LEU A 542 -36.48 -10.61 -9.12
CA LEU A 542 -37.49 -11.56 -9.61
C LEU A 542 -38.70 -11.63 -8.66
N ALA A 543 -38.47 -11.65 -7.34
CA ALA A 543 -39.53 -11.61 -6.33
C ALA A 543 -40.26 -10.26 -6.28
N GLY A 544 -39.69 -9.19 -6.85
CA GLY A 544 -40.35 -7.90 -7.07
C GLY A 544 -41.59 -7.97 -7.96
N ALA A 545 -41.79 -9.07 -8.70
CA ALA A 545 -43.03 -9.37 -9.42
C ALA A 545 -44.24 -9.58 -8.48
N PHE A 546 -44.01 -9.94 -7.21
CA PHE A 546 -45.07 -10.13 -6.23
C PHE A 546 -45.58 -8.79 -5.68
N PRO A 547 -46.92 -8.53 -5.66
CA PRO A 547 -47.49 -7.26 -5.20
C PRO A 547 -47.10 -6.85 -3.77
N SER A 548 -46.92 -7.83 -2.87
CA SER A 548 -46.51 -7.60 -1.47
C SER A 548 -45.09 -7.04 -1.36
N VAL A 549 -44.16 -7.57 -2.16
CA VAL A 549 -42.76 -7.10 -2.24
C VAL A 549 -42.72 -5.75 -2.94
N ARG A 550 -43.44 -5.60 -4.05
CA ARG A 550 -43.54 -4.36 -4.82
C ARG A 550 -44.03 -3.17 -3.98
N THR A 551 -45.05 -3.37 -3.15
CA THR A 551 -45.59 -2.32 -2.27
C THR A 551 -44.54 -1.83 -1.26
N TYR A 552 -43.71 -2.74 -0.74
CA TYR A 552 -42.68 -2.41 0.24
C TYR A 552 -41.44 -1.76 -0.42
N CYS A 553 -41.09 -2.22 -1.63
CA CYS A 553 -40.03 -1.66 -2.46
C CYS A 553 -40.39 -0.28 -3.03
N HIS A 554 -41.66 0.08 -3.17
CA HIS A 554 -42.12 1.44 -3.57
C HIS A 554 -42.17 2.46 -2.42
N SER A 555 -41.54 2.19 -1.28
CA SER A 555 -41.44 3.17 -0.20
C SER A 555 -40.53 4.35 -0.57
N ALA A 556 -40.68 5.50 0.10
CA ALA A 556 -39.80 6.67 -0.06
C ALA A 556 -38.29 6.36 0.11
N ARG A 557 -37.94 5.20 0.69
CA ARG A 557 -36.55 4.77 0.90
C ARG A 557 -35.89 4.26 -0.38
N ILE A 558 -36.64 3.91 -1.42
CA ILE A 558 -36.06 3.51 -2.71
C ILE A 558 -35.34 4.68 -3.40
N GLU A 559 -35.72 5.93 -3.11
CA GLU A 559 -34.97 7.12 -3.58
C GLU A 559 -33.52 7.09 -3.08
N VAL A 560 -33.27 6.58 -1.86
CA VAL A 560 -31.91 6.47 -1.30
C VAL A 560 -31.10 5.42 -2.04
N VAL A 561 -31.72 4.28 -2.34
CA VAL A 561 -31.10 3.19 -3.12
C VAL A 561 -30.73 3.71 -4.52
N LEU A 562 -31.68 4.37 -5.20
CA LEU A 562 -31.46 4.96 -6.52
C LEU A 562 -30.37 6.04 -6.47
N PHE A 563 -30.34 6.88 -5.44
CA PHE A 563 -29.30 7.88 -5.26
C PHE A 563 -27.90 7.23 -5.17
N PHE A 564 -27.71 6.24 -4.30
CA PHE A 564 -26.43 5.54 -4.17
C PHE A 564 -26.01 4.82 -5.45
N LEU A 565 -26.96 4.18 -6.16
CA LEU A 565 -26.69 3.57 -7.47
C LEU A 565 -26.32 4.62 -8.52
N THR A 566 -26.93 5.81 -8.46
CA THR A 566 -26.62 6.92 -9.37
C THR A 566 -25.22 7.46 -9.10
N VAL A 567 -24.80 7.58 -7.84
CA VAL A 567 -23.42 7.93 -7.46
C VAL A 567 -22.43 6.83 -7.84
N ALA A 568 -22.79 5.56 -7.69
CA ALA A 568 -21.97 4.44 -8.20
C ALA A 568 -21.80 4.52 -9.73
N THR A 569 -22.85 4.92 -10.46
CA THR A 569 -22.78 5.12 -11.91
C THR A 569 -21.92 6.34 -12.27
N LEU A 570 -21.95 7.40 -11.47
CA LEU A 570 -21.04 8.54 -11.61
C LEU A 570 -19.58 8.09 -11.43
N ALA A 571 -19.31 7.22 -10.45
CA ALA A 571 -17.97 6.67 -10.24
C ALA A 571 -17.49 5.84 -11.45
N LEU A 572 -18.37 5.05 -12.06
CA LEU A 572 -18.09 4.34 -13.30
C LEU A 572 -17.81 5.30 -14.48
N PHE A 573 -18.61 6.35 -14.61
CA PHE A 573 -18.38 7.40 -15.60
C PHE A 573 -17.03 8.10 -15.41
N ALA A 574 -16.68 8.43 -14.16
CA ALA A 574 -15.39 9.04 -13.84
C ALA A 574 -14.22 8.09 -14.14
N TRP A 575 -14.33 6.81 -13.82
CA TRP A 575 -13.35 5.78 -14.20
C TRP A 575 -13.08 5.77 -15.71
N SER A 576 -14.12 5.90 -16.55
CA SER A 576 -13.95 5.92 -18.02
C SER A 576 -13.29 7.19 -18.59
N GLY A 577 -13.12 8.26 -17.80
CA GLY A 577 -12.64 9.56 -18.30
C GLY A 577 -11.58 10.28 -17.46
N ALA A 578 -11.24 9.77 -16.27
CA ALA A 578 -10.35 10.43 -15.31
C ALA A 578 -8.94 10.68 -15.84
N ASN A 579 -8.38 9.71 -16.59
CA ASN A 579 -7.06 9.83 -17.20
C ASN A 579 -6.95 11.03 -18.15
N ARG A 580 -8.06 11.45 -18.78
CA ARG A 580 -8.12 12.60 -19.69
C ARG A 580 -7.90 13.93 -18.99
N ILE A 581 -8.09 13.98 -17.68
CA ILE A 581 -7.90 15.16 -16.83
C ILE A 581 -6.75 14.98 -15.84
N GLY A 582 -5.87 13.99 -16.05
CA GLY A 582 -4.68 13.75 -15.23
C GLY A 582 -4.96 13.14 -13.85
N LEU A 583 -6.06 12.40 -13.71
CA LEU A 583 -6.40 11.64 -12.51
C LEU A 583 -6.30 10.13 -12.77
N ALA A 584 -5.86 9.39 -11.75
CA ALA A 584 -5.81 7.93 -11.77
C ALA A 584 -7.24 7.36 -11.80
N ASP A 585 -7.57 6.68 -12.90
CA ASP A 585 -8.90 6.14 -13.17
C ASP A 585 -9.33 5.10 -12.13
N LEU A 586 -8.44 4.16 -11.79
CA LEU A 586 -8.67 3.04 -10.88
C LEU A 586 -9.25 3.46 -9.52
N ARG A 587 -8.99 4.69 -9.07
CA ARG A 587 -9.45 5.23 -7.77
C ARG A 587 -10.95 5.51 -7.73
N PHE A 588 -11.65 5.54 -8.87
CA PHE A 588 -13.09 5.72 -8.89
C PHE A 588 -13.84 4.39 -8.78
N PHE A 589 -13.29 3.29 -9.29
CA PHE A 589 -14.00 2.02 -9.38
C PHE A 589 -14.38 1.38 -8.03
N PRO A 590 -13.58 1.47 -6.95
CA PRO A 590 -13.99 0.94 -5.63
C PRO A 590 -15.30 1.53 -5.09
N TYR A 591 -15.66 2.76 -5.49
CA TYR A 591 -16.97 3.34 -5.17
C TYR A 591 -18.12 2.64 -5.88
N VAL A 592 -17.88 2.08 -7.08
CA VAL A 592 -18.85 1.22 -7.75
C VAL A 592 -19.14 0.02 -6.87
N TRP A 593 -18.12 -0.71 -6.39
CA TRP A 593 -18.32 -1.87 -5.51
C TRP A 593 -18.97 -1.51 -4.18
N LEU A 594 -18.41 -0.53 -3.45
CA LEU A 594 -18.88 -0.18 -2.12
C LEU A 594 -20.34 0.30 -2.15
N LEU A 595 -20.67 1.25 -3.02
CA LEU A 595 -22.00 1.85 -3.06
C LEU A 595 -23.05 0.89 -3.63
N THR A 596 -22.70 0.07 -4.63
CA THR A 596 -23.62 -0.97 -5.14
C THR A 596 -23.84 -2.07 -4.11
N ALA A 597 -22.82 -2.51 -3.39
CA ALA A 597 -22.95 -3.51 -2.34
C ALA A 597 -23.86 -3.03 -1.20
N ILE A 598 -23.70 -1.77 -0.76
CA ILE A 598 -24.58 -1.14 0.22
C ILE A 598 -26.03 -1.05 -0.31
N ALA A 599 -26.21 -0.57 -1.54
CA ALA A 599 -27.52 -0.43 -2.17
C ALA A 599 -28.25 -1.78 -2.36
N VAL A 600 -27.52 -2.81 -2.77
CA VAL A 600 -28.00 -4.20 -2.87
C VAL A 600 -28.41 -4.73 -1.50
N GLY A 601 -27.59 -4.51 -0.47
CA GLY A 601 -27.93 -4.89 0.90
C GLY A 601 -29.21 -4.23 1.40
N TRP A 602 -29.42 -2.93 1.10
CA TRP A 602 -30.68 -2.25 1.37
C TRP A 602 -31.85 -2.89 0.62
N LEU A 603 -31.70 -3.20 -0.67
CA LEU A 603 -32.77 -3.81 -1.47
C LEU A 603 -33.18 -5.19 -0.93
N ILE A 604 -32.22 -6.05 -0.60
CA ILE A 604 -32.47 -7.37 -0.01
C ILE A 604 -33.21 -7.21 1.33
N GLY A 605 -32.69 -6.36 2.20
CA GLY A 605 -33.27 -6.15 3.50
C GLY A 605 -34.64 -5.46 3.45
N MET A 606 -34.91 -4.58 2.47
CA MET A 606 -36.26 -4.04 2.22
C MET A 606 -37.23 -5.14 1.82
N THR A 607 -36.79 -6.11 1.01
CA THR A 607 -37.60 -7.27 0.65
C THR A 607 -37.89 -8.15 1.85
N PHE A 608 -36.89 -8.43 2.70
CA PHE A 608 -37.08 -9.21 3.92
C PHE A 608 -38.12 -8.57 4.87
N GLN A 609 -38.23 -7.24 4.88
CA GLN A 609 -39.23 -6.54 5.69
C GLN A 609 -40.69 -6.76 5.25
N SER A 610 -40.91 -7.30 4.06
CA SER A 610 -42.24 -7.71 3.57
C SER A 610 -42.75 -8.97 4.28
N PHE A 611 -41.86 -9.70 4.96
CA PHE A 611 -42.19 -10.90 5.74
C PHE A 611 -42.35 -10.57 7.23
N HIS A 612 -42.97 -11.49 7.97
CA HIS A 612 -43.19 -11.36 9.42
C HIS A 612 -41.85 -11.43 10.19
N PHE A 613 -41.86 -11.00 11.47
CA PHE A 613 -40.64 -10.77 12.23
C PHE A 613 -39.71 -12.00 12.37
N PRO A 614 -40.21 -13.20 12.77
CA PRO A 614 -39.36 -14.39 12.82
C PRO A 614 -38.72 -14.73 11.46
N ALA A 615 -39.49 -14.71 10.37
CA ALA A 615 -38.97 -15.04 9.04
C ALA A 615 -37.87 -14.07 8.61
N ARG A 616 -38.07 -12.75 8.76
CA ARG A 616 -37.07 -11.77 8.31
C ARG A 616 -35.76 -11.84 9.12
N VAL A 617 -35.81 -12.19 10.40
CA VAL A 617 -34.61 -12.41 11.22
C VAL A 617 -33.87 -13.65 10.71
N LEU A 618 -34.56 -14.77 10.54
CA LEU A 618 -33.98 -16.02 10.05
C LEU A 618 -33.41 -15.89 8.63
N MET A 619 -34.08 -15.15 7.74
CA MET A 619 -33.56 -14.85 6.40
C MET A 619 -32.29 -13.98 6.45
N THR A 620 -32.23 -13.01 7.36
CA THR A 620 -31.03 -12.16 7.55
C THR A 620 -29.86 -13.00 8.09
N LEU A 621 -30.12 -13.90 9.05
CA LEU A 621 -29.13 -14.83 9.57
C LEU A 621 -28.67 -15.84 8.51
N ALA A 622 -29.59 -16.36 7.69
CA ALA A 622 -29.24 -17.24 6.57
C ALA A 622 -28.36 -16.53 5.55
N LEU A 623 -28.65 -15.26 5.23
CA LEU A 623 -27.82 -14.46 4.33
C LEU A 623 -26.43 -14.21 4.92
N LEU A 624 -26.34 -13.84 6.20
CA LEU A 624 -25.07 -13.66 6.91
C LEU A 624 -24.25 -14.94 6.91
N ALA A 625 -24.82 -16.04 7.37
CA ALA A 625 -24.13 -17.34 7.44
C ALA A 625 -23.73 -17.83 6.03
N GLY A 626 -24.59 -17.65 5.03
CA GLY A 626 -24.30 -18.08 3.65
C GLY A 626 -23.17 -17.26 3.03
N THR A 627 -23.15 -15.95 3.29
CA THR A 627 -22.08 -15.07 2.85
C THR A 627 -20.76 -15.41 3.55
N LEU A 628 -20.78 -15.67 4.86
CA LEU A 628 -19.59 -16.10 5.59
C LEU A 628 -19.08 -17.48 5.12
N ALA A 629 -19.97 -18.44 4.90
CA ALA A 629 -19.62 -19.75 4.32
C ALA A 629 -18.97 -19.63 2.94
N TRP A 630 -19.42 -18.66 2.13
CA TRP A 630 -18.85 -18.41 0.81
C TRP A 630 -17.50 -17.67 0.88
N THR A 631 -17.40 -16.64 1.72
CA THR A 631 -16.23 -15.74 1.77
C THR A 631 -15.07 -16.30 2.56
N ALA A 632 -15.33 -17.00 3.68
CA ALA A 632 -14.30 -17.56 4.55
C ALA A 632 -13.17 -18.32 3.83
N PRO A 633 -13.44 -19.32 2.95
CA PRO A 633 -12.37 -20.07 2.28
C PRO A 633 -11.61 -19.27 1.21
N ARG A 634 -12.10 -18.09 0.84
CA ARG A 634 -11.53 -17.22 -0.20
C ARG A 634 -10.65 -16.11 0.37
N ILE A 635 -10.67 -15.88 1.68
CA ILE A 635 -9.81 -14.93 2.36
C ILE A 635 -8.52 -15.66 2.72
N GLN A 636 -7.45 -15.40 1.98
CA GLN A 636 -6.16 -16.07 2.17
C GLN A 636 -5.00 -15.08 2.26
N VAL A 637 -5.01 -14.06 1.40
CA VAL A 637 -3.92 -13.09 1.27
C VAL A 637 -3.95 -12.04 2.38
N ALA A 638 -5.13 -11.55 2.79
CA ALA A 638 -5.22 -10.47 3.77
C ALA A 638 -4.64 -10.83 5.15
N PRO A 639 -4.89 -12.02 5.73
CA PRO A 639 -4.22 -12.45 6.97
C PRO A 639 -2.69 -12.53 6.83
N GLN A 640 -2.20 -13.05 5.69
CA GLN A 640 -0.77 -13.17 5.41
C GLN A 640 -0.10 -11.80 5.35
N TRP A 641 -0.68 -10.87 4.60
CA TRP A 641 -0.18 -9.50 4.51
C TRP A 641 -0.24 -8.79 5.86
N ALA A 642 -1.31 -8.95 6.63
CA ALA A 642 -1.38 -8.39 7.98
C ALA A 642 -0.28 -8.95 8.89
N GLN A 643 -0.01 -10.25 8.84
CA GLN A 643 1.11 -10.86 9.58
C GLN A 643 2.47 -10.33 9.10
N TRP A 644 2.69 -10.30 7.79
CA TRP A 644 3.93 -9.80 7.19
C TRP A 644 4.18 -8.34 7.60
N ASN A 645 3.18 -7.48 7.44
CA ASN A 645 3.27 -6.05 7.70
C ASN A 645 3.43 -5.75 9.18
N PHE A 646 2.59 -6.33 10.04
CA PHE A 646 2.53 -5.95 11.45
C PHE A 646 3.52 -6.69 12.34
N SER A 647 4.13 -7.78 11.85
CA SER A 647 5.31 -8.36 12.51
C SER A 647 6.49 -7.40 12.52
N GLY A 648 6.61 -6.57 11.48
CA GLY A 648 7.44 -5.38 11.41
C GLY A 648 8.88 -5.59 10.92
N LEU A 649 9.64 -4.50 10.81
CA LEU A 649 11.01 -4.49 10.29
C LEU A 649 11.96 -5.36 11.13
N GLU A 650 11.78 -5.32 12.44
CA GLU A 650 12.70 -5.88 13.42
C GLU A 650 12.82 -7.40 13.30
N VAL A 651 11.80 -8.07 12.76
CA VAL A 651 11.82 -9.53 12.55
C VAL A 651 12.36 -9.93 11.18
N LYS A 652 12.60 -8.99 10.27
CA LYS A 652 13.05 -9.28 8.91
C LYS A 652 14.56 -9.58 8.94
N PRO A 653 15.02 -10.77 8.48
CA PRO A 653 16.43 -11.13 8.55
C PRO A 653 17.35 -10.14 7.83
N GLN A 654 17.00 -9.77 6.59
CA GLN A 654 17.84 -8.83 5.83
C GLN A 654 17.84 -7.42 6.40
N TRP A 655 16.80 -7.03 7.16
CA TRP A 655 16.81 -5.75 7.86
C TRP A 655 17.89 -5.74 8.93
N GLN A 656 18.01 -6.82 9.71
CA GLN A 656 19.08 -6.95 10.70
C GLN A 656 20.46 -6.92 10.05
N VAL A 657 20.63 -7.59 8.91
CA VAL A 657 21.87 -7.53 8.11
C VAL A 657 22.18 -6.09 7.69
N LEU A 658 21.22 -5.39 7.09
CA LEU A 658 21.37 -4.01 6.64
C LEU A 658 21.71 -3.04 7.78
N THR A 659 21.11 -3.20 8.96
CA THR A 659 21.35 -2.30 10.11
C THR A 659 22.81 -2.28 10.57
N THR A 660 23.58 -3.33 10.29
CA THR A 660 25.03 -3.37 10.59
C THR A 660 25.83 -2.34 9.79
N LEU A 661 25.30 -1.86 8.67
CA LEU A 661 25.91 -0.83 7.83
C LEU A 661 25.52 0.60 8.25
N PHE A 662 24.54 0.77 9.15
CA PHE A 662 24.05 2.10 9.55
C PHE A 662 25.12 3.00 10.17
N PRO A 663 26.06 2.52 11.00
CA PRO A 663 27.14 3.36 11.51
C PRO A 663 27.98 4.01 10.38
N THR A 664 28.19 3.29 9.27
CA THR A 664 28.91 3.80 8.09
C THR A 664 28.07 4.78 7.29
N LEU A 665 26.76 4.53 7.19
CA LEU A 665 25.84 5.31 6.36
C LEU A 665 25.26 6.55 7.07
N SER A 666 25.41 6.66 8.39
CA SER A 666 24.80 7.73 9.19
C SER A 666 25.37 9.10 8.86
N GLY A 667 24.53 10.13 9.00
CA GLY A 667 24.91 11.52 8.74
C GLY A 667 23.92 12.49 9.37
N SER A 668 23.88 13.70 8.83
CA SER A 668 22.95 14.76 9.24
C SER A 668 22.10 15.21 8.04
N MET A 669 21.08 16.04 8.28
CA MET A 669 20.25 16.59 7.19
C MET A 669 21.01 17.38 6.11
N THR A 670 22.23 17.85 6.40
CA THR A 670 23.06 18.60 5.45
C THR A 670 24.16 17.74 4.83
N SER A 671 24.29 16.48 5.24
CA SER A 671 25.20 15.53 4.61
C SER A 671 24.80 15.27 3.16
N PRO A 672 25.75 14.87 2.28
CA PRO A 672 25.41 14.36 0.98
C PRO A 672 24.41 13.20 1.07
N ARG A 673 23.54 13.12 0.07
CA ARG A 673 22.42 12.19 0.04
C ARG A 673 22.92 10.77 -0.23
N LEU A 674 22.28 9.80 0.39
CA LEU A 674 22.48 8.39 0.06
C LEU A 674 21.56 7.99 -1.09
N LEU A 675 22.13 7.44 -2.16
CA LEU A 675 21.39 6.71 -3.18
C LEU A 675 21.28 5.24 -2.75
N PHE A 676 20.21 4.56 -3.14
CA PHE A 676 20.12 3.12 -3.00
C PHE A 676 19.60 2.51 -4.29
N GLU A 677 19.97 1.25 -4.54
CA GLU A 677 19.47 0.48 -5.67
C GLU A 677 18.01 0.08 -5.43
N HIS A 678 17.19 0.26 -6.44
CA HIS A 678 15.91 -0.42 -6.51
C HIS A 678 16.14 -1.86 -7.00
N ASP A 679 15.71 -2.81 -6.19
CA ASP A 679 15.74 -4.23 -6.53
C ASP A 679 14.51 -4.93 -5.95
N ALA A 680 14.01 -5.95 -6.65
CA ALA A 680 12.85 -6.71 -6.20
C ALA A 680 13.14 -7.49 -4.90
N ASP A 681 14.39 -7.91 -4.69
CA ASP A 681 14.82 -8.63 -3.49
C ASP A 681 14.76 -7.77 -2.24
N ASN A 682 14.73 -6.43 -2.36
CA ASN A 682 14.45 -5.55 -1.22
C ASN A 682 13.08 -5.85 -0.58
N HIS A 683 12.19 -6.61 -1.24
CA HIS A 683 10.95 -7.10 -0.62
C HIS A 683 11.20 -7.81 0.71
N ASP A 684 12.30 -8.57 0.84
CA ASP A 684 12.61 -9.34 2.06
C ASP A 684 13.02 -8.50 3.27
N LEU A 685 13.24 -7.20 3.07
CA LEU A 685 13.36 -6.20 4.13
C LEU A 685 12.01 -5.79 4.73
N GLY A 686 10.91 -6.31 4.18
CA GLY A 686 9.53 -6.00 4.58
C GLY A 686 8.75 -5.24 3.51
N SER A 687 9.42 -4.59 2.57
CA SER A 687 8.87 -3.98 1.36
C SER A 687 10.03 -3.53 0.47
N THR A 688 9.86 -3.58 -0.85
CA THR A 688 10.83 -3.00 -1.80
C THR A 688 11.08 -1.51 -1.58
N ARG A 689 10.14 -0.83 -0.90
CA ARG A 689 10.16 0.61 -0.62
C ARG A 689 10.72 1.00 0.74
N VAL A 690 11.19 0.04 1.54
CA VAL A 690 11.65 0.32 2.91
C VAL A 690 12.80 1.32 2.95
N LEU A 691 13.67 1.31 1.93
CA LEU A 691 14.89 2.11 1.91
C LEU A 691 14.59 3.62 1.82
N GLU A 692 13.41 3.99 1.33
CA GLU A 692 12.89 5.36 1.34
C GLU A 692 12.76 5.94 2.76
N SER A 693 12.65 5.06 3.78
CA SER A 693 12.53 5.45 5.19
C SER A 693 13.86 5.51 5.94
N LEU A 694 15.00 5.20 5.30
CA LEU A 694 16.32 5.21 5.91
C LEU A 694 16.70 6.49 6.68
N PRO A 695 16.27 7.71 6.28
CA PRO A 695 16.57 8.91 7.07
C PRO A 695 16.12 8.83 8.54
N LEU A 696 15.09 8.02 8.84
CA LEU A 696 14.63 7.74 10.21
C LEU A 696 15.72 7.07 11.07
N PHE A 697 16.60 6.29 10.45
CA PHE A 697 17.59 5.46 11.11
C PHE A 697 19.03 5.97 10.95
N LEU A 698 19.29 6.84 9.96
CA LEU A 698 20.63 7.31 9.59
C LEU A 698 20.97 8.71 10.14
N GLY A 699 20.46 9.05 11.34
CA GLY A 699 20.70 10.36 11.96
C GLY A 699 20.08 11.55 11.21
N GLY A 700 19.10 11.29 10.33
CA GLY A 700 18.50 12.29 9.46
C GLY A 700 19.26 12.54 8.16
N ARG A 701 20.26 11.71 7.80
CA ARG A 701 20.89 11.77 6.47
C ARG A 701 19.83 11.60 5.37
N PRO A 702 19.72 12.53 4.42
CA PRO A 702 18.74 12.41 3.35
C PRO A 702 19.05 11.25 2.41
N VAL A 703 17.99 10.68 1.82
CA VAL A 703 18.06 9.80 0.65
C VAL A 703 17.46 10.50 -0.57
N LEU A 704 17.63 9.93 -1.75
CA LEU A 704 17.06 10.51 -2.97
C LEU A 704 15.58 10.15 -3.18
N GLU A 705 15.22 8.87 -3.10
CA GLU A 705 13.85 8.40 -3.37
C GLU A 705 12.91 8.53 -2.17
N GLY A 706 11.60 8.52 -2.43
CA GLY A 706 10.55 8.61 -1.42
C GLY A 706 9.17 8.21 -1.96
N LEU A 707 8.15 8.29 -1.11
CA LEU A 707 6.79 7.86 -1.40
C LEU A 707 6.04 8.79 -2.37
N TYR A 708 5.97 10.08 -2.03
CA TYR A 708 5.12 11.06 -2.69
C TYR A 708 5.76 11.66 -3.95
N MET A 709 6.13 10.80 -4.88
CA MET A 709 6.79 11.17 -6.15
C MET A 709 6.00 12.19 -6.98
N GLU A 710 4.68 12.08 -7.04
CA GLU A 710 3.82 13.03 -7.78
C GLU A 710 3.77 14.42 -7.15
N SER A 711 4.14 14.52 -5.87
CA SER A 711 4.20 15.76 -5.10
C SER A 711 5.60 16.39 -5.09
N SER A 712 6.53 15.84 -5.89
CA SER A 712 7.94 16.20 -5.88
C SER A 712 8.43 16.61 -7.27
N LEU A 713 9.05 17.78 -7.36
CA LEU A 713 9.59 18.32 -8.62
C LEU A 713 10.80 17.55 -9.14
N LEU A 714 11.61 17.01 -8.24
CA LEU A 714 12.85 16.29 -8.60
C LEU A 714 12.62 14.80 -8.86
N ALA A 715 11.39 14.29 -8.66
CA ALA A 715 11.11 12.87 -8.75
C ALA A 715 11.51 12.28 -10.11
N SER A 716 11.23 12.94 -11.24
CA SER A 716 11.59 12.43 -12.57
C SER A 716 13.10 12.30 -12.76
N ALA A 717 13.88 13.30 -12.35
CA ALA A 717 15.35 13.24 -12.40
C ALA A 717 15.92 12.16 -11.46
N ILE A 718 15.31 11.99 -10.29
CA ILE A 718 15.74 11.00 -9.31
C ILE A 718 15.46 9.58 -9.78
N TYR A 719 14.29 9.29 -10.36
CA TYR A 719 14.02 7.97 -10.96
C TYR A 719 14.88 7.70 -12.20
N GLN A 720 15.29 8.74 -12.93
CA GLN A 720 16.29 8.58 -13.98
C GLN A 720 17.65 8.15 -13.38
N LEU A 721 18.15 8.83 -12.34
CA LEU A 721 19.39 8.42 -11.68
C LEU A 721 19.28 7.03 -11.05
N GLN A 722 18.16 6.69 -10.41
CA GLN A 722 17.98 5.35 -9.86
C GLN A 722 18.06 4.28 -10.97
N ALA A 723 17.53 4.57 -12.16
CA ALA A 723 17.66 3.64 -13.28
C ALA A 723 19.10 3.44 -13.75
N GLU A 724 19.92 4.48 -13.64
CA GLU A 724 21.33 4.45 -14.03
C GLU A 724 22.21 3.62 -13.08
N VAL A 725 21.74 3.33 -11.85
CA VAL A 725 22.47 2.50 -10.88
C VAL A 725 21.86 1.12 -10.63
N SER A 726 20.62 0.88 -11.05
CA SER A 726 19.89 -0.35 -10.70
C SER A 726 19.88 -1.35 -11.84
N ALA A 727 20.08 -2.62 -11.54
CA ALA A 727 19.92 -3.70 -12.53
C ALA A 727 18.44 -3.91 -12.90
N SER A 728 17.54 -3.75 -11.92
CA SER A 728 16.09 -3.89 -12.07
C SER A 728 15.38 -2.60 -11.62
N PRO A 729 15.48 -1.52 -12.40
CA PRO A 729 15.05 -0.20 -11.96
C PRO A 729 13.52 -0.07 -11.85
N SER A 730 13.07 0.86 -11.02
CA SER A 730 11.66 1.28 -11.01
C SER A 730 11.46 2.55 -11.82
N SER A 731 10.34 2.62 -12.54
CA SER A 731 9.93 3.80 -13.32
C SER A 731 8.45 4.11 -13.09
N PRO A 732 8.06 4.53 -11.87
CA PRO A 732 6.65 4.67 -11.51
C PRO A 732 5.97 5.88 -12.17
N LEU A 733 6.74 6.85 -12.68
CA LEU A 733 6.22 8.02 -13.37
C LEU A 733 6.00 7.73 -14.86
N THR A 734 4.79 7.32 -15.24
CA THR A 734 4.39 6.97 -16.62
C THR A 734 4.76 8.04 -17.65
N ARG A 735 4.65 9.32 -17.29
CA ARG A 735 4.99 10.47 -18.14
C ARG A 735 6.50 10.65 -18.36
N PHE A 736 7.33 10.11 -17.48
CA PHE A 736 8.79 10.28 -17.47
C PHE A 736 9.49 8.91 -17.35
N PRO A 737 9.46 8.09 -18.42
CA PRO A 737 10.08 6.77 -18.40
C PRO A 737 11.59 6.90 -18.20
N SER A 738 12.12 6.23 -17.18
CA SER A 738 13.55 6.20 -16.90
C SER A 738 14.31 5.25 -17.84
N GLY A 739 15.63 5.41 -17.88
CA GLY A 739 16.54 4.60 -18.70
C GLY A 739 16.87 3.24 -18.09
N GLY A 740 18.12 2.81 -18.24
CA GLY A 740 18.66 1.63 -17.59
C GLY A 740 20.08 1.89 -17.09
N LEU A 741 20.73 0.83 -16.60
CA LEU A 741 22.04 0.88 -15.96
C LEU A 741 23.09 1.63 -16.80
N ASP A 742 23.64 2.70 -16.25
CA ASP A 742 24.58 3.61 -16.91
C ASP A 742 25.51 4.25 -15.85
N PRO A 743 26.56 3.53 -15.40
CA PRO A 743 27.40 3.98 -14.30
C PRO A 743 28.11 5.32 -14.53
N GLU A 744 28.43 5.66 -15.78
CA GLU A 744 29.09 6.93 -16.09
C GLU A 744 28.12 8.12 -15.94
N LEU A 745 26.89 7.98 -16.44
CA LEU A 745 25.88 9.02 -16.27
C LEU A 745 25.46 9.12 -14.79
N ALA A 746 25.34 7.98 -14.10
CA ALA A 746 25.07 7.93 -12.67
C ALA A 746 26.09 8.75 -11.88
N ALA A 747 27.39 8.61 -12.15
CA ALA A 747 28.45 9.39 -11.47
C ALA A 747 28.23 10.91 -11.60
N ARG A 748 27.84 11.38 -12.79
CA ARG A 748 27.54 12.81 -13.05
C ARG A 748 26.28 13.25 -12.32
N HIS A 749 25.21 12.46 -12.40
CA HIS A 749 23.92 12.78 -11.78
C HIS A 749 23.93 12.69 -10.26
N MET A 750 24.68 11.74 -9.68
CA MET A 750 24.92 11.67 -8.23
C MET A 750 25.55 12.96 -7.74
N THR A 751 26.63 13.42 -8.40
CA THR A 751 27.24 14.71 -8.09
C THR A 751 26.18 15.82 -8.19
N MET A 752 25.49 15.95 -9.32
CA MET A 752 24.46 16.98 -9.54
C MET A 752 23.35 16.99 -8.47
N LEU A 753 22.94 15.83 -7.98
CA LEU A 753 21.92 15.67 -6.94
C LEU A 753 22.51 15.63 -5.51
N ASN A 754 23.77 16.02 -5.35
CA ASN A 754 24.50 16.08 -4.07
C ASN A 754 24.48 14.73 -3.33
N ALA A 755 24.76 13.64 -4.05
CA ALA A 755 24.90 12.28 -3.53
C ALA A 755 26.33 11.77 -3.72
N ASP A 756 26.90 11.11 -2.72
CA ASP A 756 28.26 10.56 -2.71
C ASP A 756 28.30 9.03 -2.65
N GLU A 757 27.27 8.41 -2.09
CA GLU A 757 27.25 6.98 -1.81
C GLU A 757 26.03 6.31 -2.41
N VAL A 758 26.22 5.05 -2.80
CA VAL A 758 25.16 4.16 -3.28
C VAL A 758 25.17 2.85 -2.49
N LEU A 759 24.03 2.51 -1.92
CA LEU A 759 23.75 1.22 -1.30
C LEU A 759 23.19 0.26 -2.35
N LEU A 760 23.91 -0.80 -2.66
CA LEU A 760 23.55 -1.79 -3.67
C LEU A 760 23.02 -3.08 -3.03
N ARG A 761 22.16 -3.77 -3.78
CA ARG A 761 21.56 -5.07 -3.44
C ARG A 761 21.96 -6.16 -4.43
N SER A 762 22.10 -5.83 -5.72
CA SER A 762 22.36 -6.80 -6.78
C SER A 762 23.85 -6.88 -7.13
N GLU A 763 24.35 -8.10 -7.35
CA GLU A 763 25.72 -8.31 -7.85
C GLU A 763 25.91 -7.75 -9.27
N THR A 764 24.84 -7.65 -10.06
CA THR A 764 24.87 -7.11 -11.41
C THR A 764 25.19 -5.62 -11.39
N ALA A 765 24.44 -4.82 -10.62
CA ALA A 765 24.70 -3.40 -10.45
C ALA A 765 26.09 -3.18 -9.84
N ARG A 766 26.43 -3.95 -8.80
CA ARG A 766 27.75 -3.88 -8.15
C ARG A 766 28.90 -4.06 -9.13
N LYS A 767 28.86 -5.11 -9.95
CA LYS A 767 29.91 -5.35 -10.97
C LYS A 767 29.98 -4.22 -12.00
N ALA A 768 28.84 -3.72 -12.46
CA ALA A 768 28.80 -2.64 -13.44
C ALA A 768 29.39 -1.34 -12.89
N LEU A 769 29.02 -0.95 -11.67
CA LEU A 769 29.53 0.27 -11.03
C LEU A 769 31.04 0.17 -10.76
N LEU A 770 31.54 -0.98 -10.27
CA LEU A 770 32.98 -1.16 -10.06
C LEU A 770 33.76 -1.19 -11.38
N ALA A 771 33.24 -1.84 -12.41
CA ALA A 771 33.88 -1.89 -13.73
C ALA A 771 33.99 -0.51 -14.40
N SER A 772 33.14 0.45 -14.02
CA SER A 772 33.17 1.81 -14.55
C SER A 772 34.40 2.63 -14.11
N GLY A 773 35.04 2.24 -13.00
CA GLY A 773 36.18 2.97 -12.42
C GLY A 773 35.81 4.26 -11.66
N TRP A 774 34.54 4.61 -11.55
CA TRP A 774 34.05 5.80 -10.82
C TRP A 774 33.78 5.56 -9.34
N PHE A 775 33.71 4.30 -8.89
CA PHE A 775 33.24 3.95 -7.55
C PHE A 775 34.25 3.09 -6.78
N ASP A 776 34.35 3.33 -5.48
CA ASP A 776 35.15 2.53 -4.53
C ASP A 776 34.24 1.87 -3.49
N VAL A 777 34.52 0.62 -3.15
CA VAL A 777 33.80 -0.07 -2.05
C VAL A 777 34.27 0.49 -0.71
N ILE A 778 33.33 0.90 0.15
CA ILE A 778 33.63 1.42 1.49
C ILE A 778 33.12 0.54 2.64
N ALA A 779 32.09 -0.28 2.40
CA ALA A 779 31.60 -1.26 3.35
C ALA A 779 30.82 -2.36 2.62
N GLU A 780 30.85 -3.59 3.16
CA GLU A 780 30.09 -4.71 2.62
C GLU A 780 29.56 -5.59 3.75
N GLN A 781 28.31 -6.00 3.58
CA GLN A 781 27.67 -7.02 4.39
C GLN A 781 26.68 -7.75 3.47
N PRO A 782 27.08 -8.89 2.85
CA PRO A 782 26.26 -9.56 1.85
C PRO A 782 24.82 -9.80 2.32
N PRO A 783 23.82 -9.51 1.48
CA PRO A 783 23.92 -9.16 0.06
C PRO A 783 24.13 -7.65 -0.23
N PHE A 784 24.39 -6.82 0.78
CA PHE A 784 24.54 -5.37 0.61
C PHE A 784 25.99 -4.94 0.41
N SER A 785 26.21 -4.01 -0.52
CA SER A 785 27.50 -3.33 -0.72
C SER A 785 27.28 -1.82 -0.76
N VAL A 786 28.15 -1.08 -0.08
CA VAL A 786 28.15 0.39 -0.09
C VAL A 786 29.34 0.87 -0.89
N LEU A 787 29.06 1.62 -1.95
CA LEU A 787 30.06 2.19 -2.84
C LEU A 787 30.06 3.71 -2.71
N ARG A 788 31.23 4.32 -2.76
CA ARG A 788 31.44 5.77 -2.75
C ARG A 788 31.95 6.24 -4.11
N LEU A 789 31.41 7.37 -4.57
CA LEU A 789 31.82 8.06 -5.78
C LEU A 789 33.21 8.69 -5.62
N ARG A 790 34.12 8.43 -6.56
CA ARG A 790 35.44 9.05 -6.63
C ARG A 790 35.34 10.53 -6.97
N GLN A 791 36.18 11.35 -6.31
CA GLN A 791 36.30 12.79 -6.60
C GLN A 791 34.97 13.56 -6.52
N ALA A 792 34.06 13.15 -5.64
CA ALA A 792 32.76 13.81 -5.51
C ALA A 792 32.92 15.24 -4.95
N ASP A 793 32.66 16.27 -5.77
CA ASP A 793 32.52 17.67 -5.33
C ASP A 793 31.07 17.95 -4.92
N ASN A 794 30.67 17.35 -3.79
CA ASN A 794 29.31 17.45 -3.27
C ASN A 794 29.16 18.68 -2.38
N ARG A 795 28.47 19.68 -2.92
CA ARG A 795 28.11 20.90 -2.21
C ARG A 795 26.63 21.17 -2.39
N LEU A 796 25.91 21.35 -1.28
CA LEU A 796 24.49 21.67 -1.33
C LEU A 796 24.22 23.06 -1.94
N VAL A 797 25.17 24.00 -1.79
CA VAL A 797 25.18 25.31 -2.44
C VAL A 797 26.37 25.39 -3.39
N ASP A 798 26.08 25.54 -4.67
CA ASP A 798 27.05 25.59 -5.76
C ASP A 798 27.01 26.98 -6.43
N ALA A 799 28.11 27.70 -6.31
CA ALA A 799 28.31 29.03 -6.87
C ALA A 799 29.40 29.04 -7.96
N SER A 800 29.64 27.89 -8.59
CA SER A 800 30.53 27.77 -9.74
C SER A 800 29.88 28.33 -11.02
N ALA A 801 30.70 28.55 -12.04
CA ALA A 801 30.23 29.02 -13.33
C ALA A 801 29.57 27.88 -14.12
N HIS A 802 28.29 28.04 -14.44
CA HIS A 802 27.53 27.14 -15.30
C HIS A 802 27.12 27.85 -16.59
N PRO A 803 26.94 27.13 -17.71
CA PRO A 803 26.46 27.68 -18.97
C PRO A 803 24.94 27.97 -18.90
N TRP A 804 24.54 28.94 -18.07
CA TRP A 804 23.15 29.29 -17.84
C TRP A 804 22.42 29.67 -19.13
N LYS A 805 21.21 29.14 -19.32
CA LYS A 805 20.37 29.46 -20.47
C LYS A 805 18.93 29.68 -20.05
N ILE A 806 18.44 30.91 -20.20
CA ILE A 806 17.03 31.22 -19.89
C ILE A 806 16.11 30.57 -20.92
N LYS A 807 15.05 29.94 -20.40
CA LYS A 807 13.96 29.33 -21.19
C LYS A 807 12.60 29.68 -20.61
N SER A 808 11.56 29.49 -21.43
CA SER A 808 10.17 29.67 -21.01
C SER A 808 9.79 28.71 -19.89
N ARG A 809 8.93 29.18 -18.99
CA ARG A 809 8.33 28.35 -17.95
C ARG A 809 7.33 27.32 -18.50
N ASP A 810 6.80 27.53 -19.69
CA ASP A 810 5.84 26.61 -20.30
C ASP A 810 6.51 25.29 -20.70
N GLY A 811 5.92 24.17 -20.30
CA GLY A 811 6.45 22.83 -20.61
C GLY A 811 7.78 22.49 -19.92
N TRP A 812 8.20 23.28 -18.93
CA TRP A 812 9.54 23.20 -18.33
C TRP A 812 9.89 21.80 -17.81
N MET A 813 8.97 21.06 -17.17
CA MET A 813 9.27 19.74 -16.60
C MET A 813 9.74 18.74 -17.67
N VAL A 814 9.13 18.80 -18.86
CA VAL A 814 9.46 17.90 -19.98
C VAL A 814 10.80 18.30 -20.60
N ASP A 815 11.06 19.60 -20.82
CA ASP A 815 12.39 20.04 -21.31
C ASP A 815 13.50 19.73 -20.29
N SER A 816 13.19 19.91 -19.00
CA SER A 816 14.10 19.67 -17.88
C SER A 816 14.49 18.19 -17.79
N PHE A 817 13.53 17.29 -17.89
CA PHE A 817 13.79 15.85 -17.92
C PHE A 817 14.59 15.42 -19.16
N ARG A 818 14.27 15.97 -20.35
CA ARG A 818 15.03 15.72 -21.58
C ARG A 818 16.46 16.23 -21.50
N TRP A 819 16.67 17.40 -20.89
CA TRP A 819 17.98 17.95 -20.61
C TRP A 819 18.78 17.02 -19.69
N PHE A 820 18.16 16.59 -18.57
CA PHE A 820 18.80 15.73 -17.58
C PHE A 820 19.26 14.41 -18.20
N ARG A 821 18.53 13.85 -19.16
CA ARG A 821 18.93 12.61 -19.85
C ARG A 821 20.00 12.79 -20.93
N SER A 822 20.29 14.01 -21.37
CA SER A 822 21.10 14.25 -22.57
C SER A 822 22.55 14.60 -22.20
N ARG A 823 23.48 13.67 -22.46
CA ARG A 823 24.94 13.87 -22.29
C ARG A 823 25.44 15.14 -22.98
N ARG A 824 24.98 15.38 -24.21
CA ARG A 824 25.34 16.57 -24.99
C ARG A 824 24.84 17.85 -24.32
N ARG A 825 23.54 17.92 -24.00
CA ARG A 825 22.96 19.15 -23.44
C ARG A 825 23.50 19.47 -22.05
N LEU A 826 23.80 18.45 -21.23
CA LEU A 826 24.45 18.62 -19.92
C LEU A 826 25.81 19.33 -20.02
N ALA A 827 26.55 19.15 -21.11
CA ALA A 827 27.83 19.80 -21.34
C ALA A 827 27.71 21.22 -21.91
N GLU A 828 26.61 21.51 -22.63
CA GLU A 828 26.43 22.75 -23.40
C GLU A 828 25.60 23.83 -22.68
N GLU A 829 24.63 23.43 -21.86
CA GLU A 829 23.67 24.36 -21.25
C GLU A 829 23.19 23.92 -19.86
N TRP A 830 22.83 24.88 -19.02
CA TRP A 830 22.04 24.67 -17.80
C TRP A 830 20.76 25.53 -17.86
N PRO A 831 19.58 24.92 -18.12
CA PRO A 831 18.34 25.66 -18.26
C PRO A 831 17.89 26.36 -16.97
N VAL A 832 17.48 27.62 -17.10
CA VAL A 832 16.81 28.42 -16.07
C VAL A 832 15.43 28.82 -16.59
N TYR A 833 14.38 28.42 -15.90
CA TYR A 833 13.00 28.59 -16.35
C TYR A 833 12.36 29.80 -15.67
N ALA A 834 12.25 30.89 -16.44
CA ALA A 834 11.78 32.18 -15.96
C ALA A 834 10.55 32.66 -16.72
N ASN A 835 9.75 33.51 -16.09
CA ASN A 835 8.68 34.24 -16.78
C ASN A 835 9.29 35.41 -17.57
N PRO A 836 8.69 35.85 -18.69
CA PRO A 836 9.23 36.95 -19.52
C PRO A 836 9.51 38.26 -18.77
N ALA A 837 8.87 38.47 -17.61
CA ALA A 837 9.02 39.66 -16.79
C ALA A 837 10.20 39.61 -15.79
N GLN A 838 10.88 38.48 -15.62
CA GLN A 838 12.02 38.36 -14.71
C GLN A 838 13.33 38.83 -15.37
N PRO A 839 14.19 39.60 -14.68
CA PRO A 839 15.41 40.17 -15.25
C PRO A 839 16.51 39.13 -15.55
N ASP A 840 17.15 39.22 -16.72
CA ASP A 840 18.22 38.32 -17.20
C ASP A 840 19.65 38.90 -17.02
N THR A 841 19.81 39.95 -16.22
CA THR A 841 21.10 40.67 -16.15
C THR A 841 22.19 39.89 -15.41
N ALA A 842 21.82 38.91 -14.57
CA ALA A 842 22.75 38.13 -13.75
C ALA A 842 23.42 36.95 -14.48
N PHE A 843 22.86 36.48 -15.59
CA PHE A 843 23.32 35.25 -16.28
C PHE A 843 24.32 35.52 -17.41
N LYS A 844 24.74 36.79 -17.59
CA LYS A 844 25.62 37.22 -18.69
C LYS A 844 27.11 37.23 -18.36
N SER A 845 27.50 37.01 -17.10
CA SER A 845 28.89 37.07 -16.63
C SER A 845 29.36 35.73 -16.05
N LEU A 846 30.23 35.02 -16.78
CA LEU A 846 30.94 33.83 -16.29
C LEU A 846 32.20 34.27 -15.53
N ALA A 847 32.27 34.03 -14.22
CA ALA A 847 33.48 34.29 -13.42
C ALA A 847 34.25 32.98 -13.15
N ALA A 848 35.59 33.05 -13.13
CA ALA A 848 36.49 31.90 -13.24
C ALA A 848 36.72 31.08 -11.96
N SER A 849 36.24 31.49 -10.78
CA SER A 849 36.50 30.79 -9.51
C SER A 849 35.23 30.61 -8.68
N PRO A 850 35.02 29.43 -8.06
CA PRO A 850 33.84 29.15 -7.25
C PRO A 850 33.81 30.04 -6.00
N ALA A 851 32.63 30.58 -5.67
CA ALA A 851 32.45 31.41 -4.46
C ALA A 851 32.67 30.60 -3.18
N HIS A 852 33.18 31.25 -2.14
CA HIS A 852 33.29 30.65 -0.81
C HIS A 852 31.97 30.78 -0.05
N ILE A 853 31.44 29.64 0.43
CA ILE A 853 30.20 29.57 1.22
C ILE A 853 30.56 29.21 2.67
N SER A 854 30.07 30.00 3.63
CA SER A 854 30.26 29.75 5.07
C SER A 854 28.94 29.86 5.84
N GLU A 855 28.95 29.40 7.11
CA GLU A 855 27.80 29.51 8.03
C GLU A 855 26.49 28.92 7.48
N PHE A 856 26.59 27.81 6.75
CA PHE A 856 25.42 27.14 6.19
C PHE A 856 24.55 26.53 7.31
N SER A 857 23.26 26.83 7.28
CA SER A 857 22.27 26.26 8.17
C SER A 857 20.99 25.93 7.40
N LEU A 858 20.44 24.74 7.66
CA LEU A 858 19.20 24.26 7.08
C LEU A 858 18.25 23.81 8.19
N SER A 859 17.02 24.32 8.15
CA SER A 859 15.88 23.87 8.97
C SER A 859 14.67 23.65 8.08
N ARG A 860 13.58 23.09 8.62
CA ARG A 860 12.31 22.92 7.90
C ARG A 860 11.67 24.24 7.45
N ARG A 861 12.07 25.38 8.01
CA ARG A 861 11.48 26.70 7.71
C ARG A 861 12.46 27.74 7.20
N SER A 862 13.77 27.45 7.21
CA SER A 862 14.77 28.40 6.78
C SER A 862 16.02 27.73 6.24
N LEU A 863 16.66 28.39 5.29
CA LEU A 863 17.99 28.07 4.79
C LEU A 863 18.80 29.36 4.81
N SER A 864 19.98 29.36 5.42
CA SER A 864 20.87 30.52 5.44
C SER A 864 22.32 30.16 5.19
N PHE A 865 23.05 31.06 4.54
CA PHE A 865 24.50 30.97 4.36
C PHE A 865 25.10 32.35 4.07
N VAL A 866 26.41 32.47 4.16
CA VAL A 866 27.17 33.66 3.79
C VAL A 866 27.99 33.36 2.53
N THR A 867 27.95 34.29 1.57
CA THR A 867 28.72 34.24 0.31
C THR A 867 29.63 35.45 0.18
N ASP A 868 30.81 35.24 -0.40
CA ASP A 868 31.74 36.31 -0.79
C ASP A 868 31.45 36.91 -2.18
N SER A 869 30.51 36.32 -2.93
CA SER A 869 30.25 36.63 -4.33
C SER A 869 28.80 37.04 -4.59
N PRO A 870 28.30 38.14 -3.99
CA PRO A 870 26.96 38.64 -4.27
C PRO A 870 26.81 39.04 -5.75
N LYS A 871 25.55 39.12 -6.19
CA LYS A 871 25.10 39.40 -7.57
C LYS A 871 25.43 38.31 -8.58
N ARG A 872 25.78 37.12 -8.11
CA ARG A 872 26.04 35.94 -8.93
C ARG A 872 25.06 34.81 -8.63
N PRO A 873 24.74 33.93 -9.59
CA PRO A 873 23.88 32.78 -9.35
C PRO A 873 24.49 31.78 -8.36
N HIS A 874 23.68 31.32 -7.41
CA HIS A 874 23.96 30.28 -6.43
C HIS A 874 22.91 29.18 -6.59
N LEU A 875 23.33 28.04 -7.15
CA LEU A 875 22.49 26.87 -7.31
C LEU A 875 22.42 26.13 -5.98
N ILE A 876 21.21 26.03 -5.43
CA ILE A 876 20.96 25.24 -4.23
C ILE A 876 20.40 23.92 -4.72
N ARG A 877 21.12 22.81 -4.48
CA ARG A 877 20.76 21.44 -4.91
C ARG A 877 19.61 20.88 -4.06
N MET A 878 18.52 21.64 -3.97
CA MET A 878 17.28 21.39 -3.25
C MET A 878 16.12 21.77 -4.18
N ALA A 879 14.99 21.07 -4.10
CA ALA A 879 13.86 21.34 -4.98
C ALA A 879 13.32 22.76 -4.80
N PHE A 880 12.99 23.41 -5.91
CA PHE A 880 12.30 24.68 -5.92
C PHE A 880 10.89 24.54 -5.35
N HIS A 881 10.43 25.55 -4.63
CA HIS A 881 9.02 25.68 -4.29
C HIS A 881 8.66 27.17 -4.13
N PRO A 882 7.49 27.65 -4.60
CA PRO A 882 7.14 29.07 -4.49
C PRO A 882 7.09 29.63 -3.06
N ARG A 883 6.94 28.74 -2.07
CA ARG A 883 6.97 29.12 -0.64
C ARG A 883 8.38 29.43 -0.14
N TRP A 884 9.44 29.03 -0.84
CA TRP A 884 10.80 29.46 -0.54
C TRP A 884 11.01 30.89 -1.05
N GLN A 885 11.03 31.84 -0.11
CA GLN A 885 11.17 33.27 -0.37
C GLN A 885 12.44 33.80 0.26
N LEU A 886 13.11 34.75 -0.41
CA LEU A 886 14.24 35.44 0.17
C LEU A 886 13.75 36.45 1.21
N ALA A 887 14.25 36.33 2.43
CA ALA A 887 14.14 37.37 3.46
C ALA A 887 15.23 38.45 3.32
N THR A 888 16.19 38.22 2.43
CA THR A 888 17.35 39.06 2.10
C THR A 888 17.18 39.61 0.68
N ALA A 889 17.89 40.66 0.31
CA ALA A 889 17.75 41.25 -1.03
C ALA A 889 18.28 40.28 -2.11
N GLY A 890 17.48 39.98 -3.12
CA GLY A 890 17.86 39.08 -4.22
C GLY A 890 16.67 38.50 -4.98
N ASP A 891 16.98 37.63 -5.94
CA ASP A 891 15.99 36.97 -6.80
C ASP A 891 16.08 35.44 -6.68
N VAL A 892 14.95 34.77 -6.85
CA VAL A 892 14.84 33.29 -6.85
C VAL A 892 14.30 32.81 -8.20
N TYR A 893 14.98 31.81 -8.76
CA TYR A 893 14.68 31.18 -10.05
C TYR A 893 14.52 29.67 -9.89
N LEU A 894 13.84 29.05 -10.86
CA LEU A 894 13.84 27.61 -11.06
C LEU A 894 14.92 27.25 -12.07
N ALA A 895 15.86 26.39 -11.68
CA ALA A 895 16.83 25.80 -12.59
C ALA A 895 16.52 24.32 -12.83
N ALA A 896 16.93 23.78 -13.98
CA ALA A 896 16.89 22.34 -14.20
C ALA A 896 17.77 21.58 -13.17
N PRO A 897 17.43 20.33 -12.81
CA PRO A 897 16.23 19.59 -13.22
C PRO A 897 14.95 20.03 -12.48
N GLY A 898 15.10 20.83 -11.41
CA GLY A 898 14.00 21.39 -10.62
C GLY A 898 14.50 22.12 -9.37
N PHE A 899 15.72 22.65 -9.43
CA PHE A 899 16.46 23.22 -8.31
C PHE A 899 16.08 24.68 -8.03
N LEU A 900 16.35 25.08 -6.79
CA LEU A 900 16.32 26.46 -6.35
C LEU A 900 17.61 27.17 -6.81
N LEU A 901 17.48 28.27 -7.54
CA LEU A 901 18.60 29.10 -7.97
C LEU A 901 18.44 30.52 -7.41
N VAL A 902 19.42 31.00 -6.66
CA VAL A 902 19.36 32.30 -5.97
C VAL A 902 20.38 33.26 -6.56
N VAL A 903 20.00 34.50 -6.82
CA VAL A 903 20.92 35.60 -7.13
C VAL A 903 20.84 36.61 -5.99
N PRO A 904 21.72 36.52 -4.98
CA PRO A 904 21.66 37.41 -3.82
C PRO A 904 22.24 38.78 -4.17
N GLN A 905 21.73 39.87 -3.60
CA GLN A 905 22.30 41.22 -3.76
C GLN A 905 23.28 41.57 -2.63
N GLU A 906 23.27 40.81 -1.55
CA GLU A 906 24.08 41.00 -0.35
C GLU A 906 24.81 39.70 0.07
N LYS A 907 25.76 39.79 1.00
CA LYS A 907 26.60 38.64 1.41
C LYS A 907 25.82 37.60 2.22
N GLN A 908 24.89 38.04 3.06
CA GLN A 908 24.08 37.15 3.87
C GLN A 908 22.87 36.72 3.06
N VAL A 909 22.70 35.41 2.86
CA VAL A 909 21.53 34.86 2.18
C VAL A 909 20.66 34.16 3.21
N ARG A 910 19.39 34.54 3.25
CA ARG A 910 18.38 33.87 4.09
C ARG A 910 17.11 33.63 3.29
N LEU A 911 16.79 32.37 3.10
CA LEU A 911 15.54 31.87 2.56
C LEU A 911 14.63 31.44 3.71
N VAL A 912 13.34 31.72 3.59
CA VAL A 912 12.31 31.30 4.52
C VAL A 912 11.23 30.55 3.75
N TYR A 913 10.83 29.40 4.28
CA TYR A 913 9.67 28.66 3.79
C TYR A 913 8.41 29.29 4.41
N GLY A 914 7.79 30.19 3.66
CA GLY A 914 6.76 31.11 4.11
C GLY A 914 5.33 30.71 3.75
N GLU A 915 4.38 31.50 4.22
CA GLU A 915 2.96 31.43 3.86
C GLU A 915 2.67 32.42 2.72
N THR A 916 1.72 32.10 1.86
CA THR A 916 1.21 33.01 0.82
C THR A 916 0.02 33.81 1.33
N ALA A 917 -0.43 34.80 0.54
CA ALA A 917 -1.68 35.49 0.83
C ALA A 917 -2.89 34.52 0.86
N VAL A 918 -2.85 33.47 0.04
CA VAL A 918 -3.89 32.43 -0.02
C VAL A 918 -3.87 31.56 1.24
N ASP A 919 -2.69 31.22 1.79
CA ASP A 919 -2.57 30.57 3.10
C ASP A 919 -3.29 31.35 4.19
N HIS A 920 -3.02 32.65 4.30
CA HIS A 920 -3.65 33.52 5.30
C HIS A 920 -5.17 33.61 5.11
N ALA A 921 -5.63 33.83 3.87
CA ALA A 921 -7.06 33.91 3.55
C ALA A 921 -7.78 32.59 3.87
N GLY A 922 -7.17 31.46 3.52
CA GLY A 922 -7.70 30.13 3.79
C GLY A 922 -7.82 29.83 5.28
N ARG A 923 -6.81 30.19 6.08
CA ARG A 923 -6.86 30.02 7.55
C ARG A 923 -7.93 30.88 8.21
N ILE A 924 -8.09 32.13 7.77
CA ILE A 924 -9.16 33.02 8.24
C ILE A 924 -10.53 32.41 7.89
N ALA A 925 -10.71 31.93 6.66
CA ALA A 925 -11.94 31.26 6.23
C ALA A 925 -12.24 30.02 7.09
N SER A 926 -11.25 29.16 7.35
CA SER A 926 -11.38 28.00 8.24
C SER A 926 -11.75 28.40 9.65
N ALA A 927 -11.12 29.43 10.23
CA ALA A 927 -11.40 29.89 11.58
C ALA A 927 -12.84 30.43 11.71
N LEU A 928 -13.28 31.26 10.76
CA LEU A 928 -14.66 31.78 10.72
C LEU A 928 -15.69 30.65 10.52
N ALA A 929 -15.39 29.67 9.67
CA ALA A 929 -16.24 28.51 9.46
C ALA A 929 -16.35 27.63 10.72
N CYS A 930 -15.25 27.40 11.43
CA CYS A 930 -15.24 26.70 12.72
C CYS A 930 -16.07 27.44 13.77
N LEU A 931 -15.90 28.77 13.90
CA LEU A 931 -16.71 29.61 14.78
C LEU A 931 -18.20 29.53 14.44
N PHE A 932 -18.53 29.57 13.14
CA PHE A 932 -19.90 29.39 12.66
C PHE A 932 -20.49 28.04 13.09
N VAL A 933 -19.75 26.94 12.91
CA VAL A 933 -20.20 25.58 13.31
C VAL A 933 -20.44 25.50 14.82
N VAL A 934 -19.53 26.05 15.64
CA VAL A 934 -19.68 26.09 17.10
C VAL A 934 -20.91 26.92 17.50
N ALA A 935 -21.05 28.14 16.96
CA ALA A 935 -22.18 29.01 17.24
C ALA A 935 -23.53 28.39 16.82
N TYR A 936 -23.55 27.71 15.67
CA TYR A 936 -24.71 26.95 15.19
C TYR A 936 -25.05 25.81 16.16
N GLY A 937 -24.05 25.03 16.60
CA GLY A 937 -24.22 23.95 17.57
C GLY A 937 -24.82 24.41 18.90
N VAL A 938 -24.34 25.52 19.46
CA VAL A 938 -24.83 26.10 20.73
C VAL A 938 -26.28 26.58 20.60
N ARG A 939 -26.61 27.32 19.54
CA ARG A 939 -27.99 27.81 19.30
C ARG A 939 -28.97 26.64 19.10
N HIS A 940 -28.57 25.61 18.37
CA HIS A 940 -29.45 24.48 18.05
C HIS A 940 -29.64 23.51 19.21
N ARG A 941 -28.70 23.43 20.17
CA ARG A 941 -28.90 22.74 21.46
C ARG A 941 -29.97 23.42 22.32
N ARG A 942 -30.07 24.76 22.25
CA ARG A 942 -31.10 25.53 22.99
C ARG A 942 -32.49 25.47 22.34
N ALA A 943 -32.58 25.16 21.05
CA ALA A 943 -33.83 25.14 20.28
C ALA A 943 -34.48 23.74 20.11
N SER A 944 -33.83 22.65 20.56
CA SER A 944 -34.33 21.29 20.36
C SER A 944 -35.31 20.84 21.47
N ALA A 945 -36.54 21.35 21.40
CA ALA A 945 -37.71 20.81 22.13
C ALA A 945 -38.89 20.42 21.20
N GLY A 946 -38.70 20.40 19.88
CA GLY A 946 -39.76 20.04 18.94
C GLY A 946 -39.23 19.43 17.64
N THR A 947 -39.15 18.10 17.58
CA THR A 947 -38.93 17.38 16.32
C THR A 947 -40.28 17.02 15.70
N GLY A 948 -40.71 17.82 14.72
CA GLY A 948 -41.81 17.42 13.83
C GLY A 948 -41.48 16.09 13.15
N LYS A 949 -42.44 15.16 13.14
CA LYS A 949 -42.29 13.87 12.47
C LYS A 949 -42.06 14.09 10.96
N PRO A 950 -41.07 13.43 10.34
CA PRO A 950 -40.92 13.49 8.88
C PRO A 950 -42.14 12.85 8.23
N THR A 951 -42.86 13.63 7.42
CA THR A 951 -43.96 13.12 6.61
C THR A 951 -43.41 12.42 5.38
N CYS A 952 -43.34 11.09 5.42
CA CYS A 952 -43.01 10.26 4.25
C CYS A 952 -44.22 10.25 3.30
N ARG A 953 -44.10 10.88 2.14
CA ARG A 953 -45.01 10.66 1.01
C ARG A 953 -44.42 9.57 0.09
N PRO A 954 -45.25 8.70 -0.51
CA PRO A 954 -44.78 7.69 -1.45
C PRO A 954 -44.11 8.32 -2.68
N LEU A 955 -43.19 7.57 -3.30
CA LEU A 955 -42.44 8.01 -4.47
C LEU A 955 -43.38 8.19 -5.67
N GLU A 956 -43.39 9.37 -6.27
CA GLU A 956 -44.06 9.58 -7.56
C GLU A 956 -43.33 8.83 -8.68
N ARG A 957 -44.06 8.07 -9.48
CA ARG A 957 -43.53 7.27 -10.60
C ARG A 957 -42.62 8.07 -11.53
N GLN A 958 -42.92 9.36 -11.72
CA GLN A 958 -42.15 10.27 -12.56
C GLN A 958 -40.72 10.47 -12.05
N LYS A 959 -40.50 10.50 -10.73
CA LYS A 959 -39.15 10.64 -10.16
C LYS A 959 -38.28 9.40 -10.36
N THR A 960 -38.87 8.21 -10.29
CA THR A 960 -38.14 6.96 -10.60
C THR A 960 -37.60 6.99 -12.03
N ILE A 961 -38.41 7.50 -12.98
CA ILE A 961 -38.01 7.65 -14.38
C ILE A 961 -36.80 8.59 -14.50
N TRP A 962 -36.80 9.73 -13.80
CA TRP A 962 -35.67 10.67 -13.82
C TRP A 962 -34.37 10.07 -13.28
N TRP A 963 -34.42 9.30 -12.19
CA TRP A 963 -33.24 8.60 -11.67
C TRP A 963 -32.71 7.57 -12.69
N LEU A 964 -33.59 6.75 -13.25
CA LEU A 964 -33.20 5.75 -14.25
C LEU A 964 -32.65 6.39 -15.52
N ALA A 965 -33.23 7.51 -15.98
CA ALA A 965 -32.72 8.27 -17.11
C ALA A 965 -31.33 8.86 -16.81
N GLY A 966 -31.09 9.36 -15.59
CA GLY A 966 -29.77 9.82 -15.17
C GLY A 966 -28.72 8.71 -15.19
N ILE A 967 -29.05 7.54 -14.64
CA ILE A 967 -28.19 6.35 -14.70
C ILE A 967 -27.91 5.95 -16.16
N ALA A 968 -28.95 5.80 -16.98
CA ALA A 968 -28.80 5.42 -18.39
C ALA A 968 -27.94 6.43 -19.17
N SER A 969 -28.13 7.73 -18.95
CA SER A 969 -27.33 8.78 -19.58
C SER A 969 -25.85 8.70 -19.19
N MET A 970 -25.53 8.45 -17.92
CA MET A 970 -24.14 8.31 -17.48
C MET A 970 -23.51 7.02 -18.00
N LEU A 971 -24.26 5.92 -18.10
CA LEU A 971 -23.79 4.67 -18.71
C LEU A 971 -23.48 4.85 -20.20
N VAL A 972 -24.35 5.54 -20.94
CA VAL A 972 -24.09 5.90 -22.34
C VAL A 972 -22.85 6.79 -22.44
N GLY A 973 -22.74 7.79 -21.57
CA GLY A 973 -21.55 8.66 -21.49
C GLY A 973 -20.27 7.87 -21.22
N ALA A 974 -20.29 6.94 -20.26
CA ALA A 974 -19.15 6.09 -19.92
C ALA A 974 -18.76 5.19 -21.11
N ALA A 975 -19.74 4.58 -21.79
CA ALA A 975 -19.50 3.77 -22.97
C ALA A 975 -18.90 4.59 -24.14
N LEU A 976 -19.38 5.83 -24.35
CA LEU A 976 -18.82 6.73 -25.35
C LEU A 976 -17.38 7.16 -25.01
N LEU A 977 -17.10 7.46 -23.74
CA LEU A 977 -15.75 7.78 -23.28
C LEU A 977 -14.80 6.58 -23.42
N ALA A 978 -15.25 5.37 -23.07
CA ALA A 978 -14.48 4.14 -23.25
C ALA A 978 -14.20 3.87 -24.73
N GLY A 979 -15.22 3.95 -25.60
CA GLY A 979 -15.08 3.69 -27.04
C GLY A 979 -14.22 4.74 -27.78
N THR A 980 -14.18 5.98 -27.28
CA THR A 980 -13.32 7.05 -27.83
C THR A 980 -11.96 7.16 -27.14
N SER A 981 -11.61 6.22 -26.26
CA SER A 981 -10.33 6.23 -25.54
C SER A 981 -9.16 6.02 -26.52
N ALA A 982 -8.04 6.70 -26.28
CA ALA A 982 -6.80 6.45 -27.02
C ALA A 982 -6.24 5.06 -26.70
N GLU A 983 -6.44 4.60 -25.46
CA GLU A 983 -6.04 3.26 -25.02
C GLU A 983 -6.85 2.16 -25.69
N HIS A 984 -8.11 2.42 -26.04
CA HIS A 984 -8.88 1.46 -26.81
C HIS A 984 -8.30 1.25 -28.21
N ALA A 985 -7.88 2.33 -28.90
CA ALA A 985 -7.17 2.18 -30.17
C ALA A 985 -5.83 1.47 -29.99
N TYR A 986 -5.08 1.76 -28.93
CA TYR A 986 -3.84 1.04 -28.64
C TYR A 986 -4.07 -0.47 -28.45
N GLN A 987 -5.12 -0.87 -27.72
CA GLN A 987 -5.51 -2.27 -27.54
C GLN A 987 -5.94 -2.93 -28.87
N LEU A 988 -6.71 -2.22 -29.71
CA LEU A 988 -7.04 -2.69 -31.06
C LEU A 988 -5.79 -2.86 -31.93
N GLY A 989 -4.79 -2.00 -31.75
CA GLY A 989 -3.47 -2.12 -32.38
C GLY A 989 -2.78 -3.44 -31.99
N TRP A 990 -2.77 -3.79 -30.71
CA TRP A 990 -2.22 -5.06 -30.21
C TRP A 990 -3.01 -6.29 -30.65
N GLN A 991 -4.35 -6.19 -30.68
CA GLN A 991 -5.19 -7.25 -31.22
C GLN A 991 -4.87 -7.49 -32.71
N ALA A 992 -4.80 -6.42 -33.50
CA ALA A 992 -4.42 -6.50 -34.91
C ALA A 992 -2.98 -7.03 -35.12
N MET A 993 -2.03 -6.68 -34.24
CA MET A 993 -0.68 -7.26 -34.25
C MET A 993 -0.71 -8.77 -34.02
N THR A 994 -1.50 -9.23 -33.04
CA THR A 994 -1.66 -10.65 -32.70
C THR A 994 -2.29 -11.43 -33.86
N ASP A 995 -3.27 -10.82 -34.52
CA ASP A 995 -3.95 -11.36 -35.71
C ASP A 995 -3.14 -11.20 -37.00
N SER A 996 -1.89 -10.72 -36.93
CA SER A 996 -1.00 -10.45 -38.08
C SER A 996 -1.57 -9.44 -39.11
N GLN A 997 -2.52 -8.59 -38.71
CA GLN A 997 -3.12 -7.54 -39.52
C GLN A 997 -2.31 -6.24 -39.42
N TYR A 998 -1.06 -6.27 -39.89
CA TYR A 998 -0.08 -5.20 -39.65
C TYR A 998 -0.48 -3.80 -40.16
N ALA A 999 -1.23 -3.71 -41.26
CA ALA A 999 -1.71 -2.42 -41.76
C ALA A 999 -2.75 -1.79 -40.83
N ALA A 1000 -3.66 -2.59 -40.29
CA ALA A 1000 -4.65 -2.12 -39.31
C ALA A 1000 -3.96 -1.78 -37.99
N ALA A 1001 -3.00 -2.60 -37.55
CA ALA A 1001 -2.20 -2.32 -36.36
C ALA A 1001 -1.49 -0.96 -36.45
N ALA A 1002 -0.78 -0.69 -37.56
CA ALA A 1002 -0.10 0.59 -37.77
C ALA A 1002 -1.09 1.77 -37.73
N HIS A 1003 -2.27 1.63 -38.34
CA HIS A 1003 -3.31 2.65 -38.31
C HIS A 1003 -3.78 2.95 -36.87
N TYR A 1004 -4.10 1.91 -36.10
CA TYR A 1004 -4.57 2.06 -34.72
C TYR A 1004 -3.51 2.65 -33.80
N PHE A 1005 -2.24 2.25 -33.95
CA PHE A 1005 -1.15 2.84 -33.17
C PHE A 1005 -0.92 4.32 -33.51
N LEU A 1006 -1.00 4.72 -34.79
CA LEU A 1006 -0.91 6.14 -35.18
C LEU A 1006 -2.10 6.97 -34.68
N ASP A 1007 -3.29 6.39 -34.63
CA ASP A 1007 -4.46 7.04 -34.03
C ASP A 1007 -4.31 7.18 -32.51
N ALA A 1008 -3.78 6.15 -31.83
CA ALA A 1008 -3.45 6.22 -30.41
C ALA A 1008 -2.38 7.29 -30.12
N GLU A 1009 -1.32 7.39 -30.92
CA GLU A 1009 -0.26 8.41 -30.78
C GLU A 1009 -0.83 9.83 -30.80
N LYS A 1010 -1.76 10.14 -31.71
CA LYS A 1010 -2.35 11.49 -31.80
C LYS A 1010 -3.23 11.86 -30.60
N ARG A 1011 -3.80 10.86 -29.93
CA ARG A 1011 -4.83 11.04 -28.89
C ARG A 1011 -4.33 10.78 -27.46
N ARG A 1012 -3.17 10.13 -27.29
CA ARG A 1012 -2.54 9.89 -25.98
C ARG A 1012 -1.96 11.19 -25.40
N ASN A 1013 -2.02 11.32 -24.07
CA ASN A 1013 -1.75 12.58 -23.36
C ASN A 1013 -0.29 12.78 -22.94
N SER A 1014 0.54 11.72 -22.92
CA SER A 1014 1.92 11.79 -22.43
C SER A 1014 2.92 11.51 -23.56
N PRO A 1015 4.06 12.24 -23.61
CA PRO A 1015 5.10 12.00 -24.61
C PRO A 1015 5.59 10.55 -24.63
N ALA A 1016 5.66 9.89 -23.48
CA ALA A 1016 6.07 8.50 -23.35
C ALA A 1016 5.08 7.52 -24.03
N ALA A 1017 3.78 7.72 -23.80
CA ALA A 1017 2.76 6.86 -24.41
C ALA A 1017 2.62 7.13 -25.92
N GLN A 1018 2.86 8.37 -26.35
CA GLN A 1018 2.93 8.76 -27.76
C GLN A 1018 4.15 8.11 -28.45
N GLU A 1019 5.32 8.16 -27.81
CA GLU A 1019 6.55 7.51 -28.28
C GLU A 1019 6.36 6.01 -28.46
N GLU A 1020 5.81 5.32 -27.45
CA GLU A 1020 5.51 3.88 -27.51
C GLU A 1020 4.56 3.55 -28.68
N SER A 1021 3.47 4.32 -28.83
CA SER A 1021 2.54 4.12 -29.94
C SER A 1021 3.21 4.34 -31.30
N LEU A 1022 4.07 5.36 -31.42
CA LEU A 1022 4.81 5.61 -32.65
C LEU A 1022 5.81 4.49 -32.98
N PHE A 1023 6.47 3.94 -31.96
CA PHE A 1023 7.38 2.80 -32.10
C PHE A 1023 6.63 1.58 -32.66
N TRP A 1024 5.51 1.20 -32.05
CA TRP A 1024 4.73 0.05 -32.49
C TRP A 1024 4.08 0.28 -33.86
N ALA A 1025 3.73 1.52 -34.21
CA ALA A 1025 3.32 1.87 -35.56
C ALA A 1025 4.44 1.63 -36.58
N ALA A 1026 5.66 2.10 -36.29
CA ALA A 1026 6.83 1.88 -37.14
C ALA A 1026 7.14 0.38 -37.30
N ARG A 1027 7.05 -0.38 -36.20
CA ARG A 1027 7.30 -1.82 -36.17
C ARG A 1027 6.25 -2.60 -36.97
N ALA A 1028 4.96 -2.26 -36.83
CA ALA A 1028 3.89 -2.88 -37.61
C ALA A 1028 4.09 -2.61 -39.12
N THR A 1029 4.46 -1.39 -39.49
CA THR A 1029 4.77 -1.03 -40.89
C THR A 1029 6.00 -1.77 -41.43
N GLU A 1030 7.02 -2.00 -40.59
CA GLU A 1030 8.18 -2.82 -40.93
C GLU A 1030 7.75 -4.28 -41.20
N LEU A 1031 6.94 -4.87 -40.33
CA LEU A 1031 6.44 -6.25 -40.46
C LEU A 1031 5.52 -6.44 -41.68
N ARG A 1032 4.80 -5.38 -42.09
CA ARG A 1032 4.04 -5.33 -43.35
C ARG A 1032 4.94 -5.39 -44.59
N GLY A 1033 6.22 -5.04 -44.47
CA GLY A 1033 7.20 -5.00 -45.56
C GLY A 1033 7.40 -3.63 -46.21
N ASN A 1034 6.76 -2.55 -45.71
CA ASN A 1034 6.96 -1.20 -46.24
C ASN A 1034 8.14 -0.50 -45.55
N LEU A 1035 9.36 -0.84 -45.97
CA LEU A 1035 10.60 -0.42 -45.29
C LEU A 1035 10.83 1.10 -45.30
N SER A 1036 10.43 1.80 -46.37
CA SER A 1036 10.60 3.26 -46.47
C SER A 1036 9.73 3.99 -45.45
N GLU A 1037 8.44 3.65 -45.40
CA GLU A 1037 7.49 4.25 -44.47
C GLU A 1037 7.85 3.93 -43.01
N ALA A 1038 8.29 2.70 -42.73
CA ALA A 1038 8.79 2.34 -41.41
C ALA A 1038 10.02 3.18 -41.01
N ALA A 1039 10.97 3.38 -41.92
CA ALA A 1039 12.15 4.21 -41.68
C ALA A 1039 11.81 5.69 -41.47
N ASP A 1040 10.77 6.22 -42.12
CA ASP A 1040 10.26 7.58 -41.88
C ASP A 1040 9.62 7.70 -40.49
N LEU A 1041 8.85 6.69 -40.06
CA LEU A 1041 8.24 6.66 -38.72
C LEU A 1041 9.29 6.56 -37.60
N TYR A 1042 10.30 5.69 -37.75
CA TYR A 1042 11.41 5.65 -36.80
C TYR A 1042 12.19 6.97 -36.78
N LEU A 1043 12.41 7.61 -37.94
CA LEU A 1043 13.05 8.94 -38.00
C LEU A 1043 12.22 10.00 -37.24
N LYS A 1044 10.89 10.03 -37.45
CA LYS A 1044 9.98 10.91 -36.72
C LYS A 1044 10.11 10.69 -35.21
N LEU A 1045 10.15 9.43 -34.77
CA LEU A 1045 10.27 9.08 -33.36
C LEU A 1045 11.57 9.63 -32.76
N VAL A 1046 12.72 9.31 -33.35
CA VAL A 1046 14.01 9.71 -32.79
C VAL A 1046 14.21 11.23 -32.83
N GLN A 1047 13.57 11.95 -33.75
CA GLN A 1047 13.62 13.42 -33.78
C GLN A 1047 12.75 14.06 -32.69
N ALA A 1048 11.64 13.42 -32.31
CA ALA A 1048 10.67 13.99 -31.38
C ALA A 1048 10.90 13.59 -29.90
N TYR A 1049 11.60 12.49 -29.67
CA TYR A 1049 11.73 11.85 -28.35
C TYR A 1049 13.17 11.45 -28.00
N ASP A 1050 13.40 11.29 -26.70
CA ASP A 1050 14.66 10.80 -26.09
C ASP A 1050 14.39 9.64 -25.11
N GLY A 1051 13.22 8.98 -25.20
CA GLY A 1051 12.71 8.03 -24.21
C GLY A 1051 13.22 6.59 -24.35
N TYR A 1052 12.42 5.63 -23.86
CA TYR A 1052 12.79 4.21 -23.75
C TYR A 1052 12.94 3.53 -25.12
N TRP A 1053 12.13 3.89 -26.11
CA TRP A 1053 12.09 3.25 -27.42
C TRP A 1053 13.09 3.85 -28.42
N VAL A 1054 13.76 4.94 -28.05
CA VAL A 1054 14.72 5.64 -28.92
C VAL A 1054 15.94 4.79 -29.29
N PRO A 1055 16.62 4.09 -28.36
CA PRO A 1055 17.80 3.28 -28.72
C PRO A 1055 17.49 2.18 -29.73
N GLU A 1056 16.36 1.49 -29.55
CA GLU A 1056 15.89 0.47 -30.51
C GLU A 1056 15.51 1.10 -31.86
N SER A 1057 14.81 2.24 -31.83
CA SER A 1057 14.42 2.97 -33.04
C SER A 1057 15.63 3.44 -33.85
N LEU A 1058 16.68 3.93 -33.18
CA LEU A 1058 17.95 4.31 -33.83
C LEU A 1058 18.60 3.10 -34.48
N TYR A 1059 18.65 1.95 -33.80
CA TYR A 1059 19.16 0.70 -34.37
C TYR A 1059 18.36 0.26 -35.61
N CYS A 1060 17.04 0.27 -35.52
CA CYS A 1060 16.17 -0.05 -36.64
C CYS A 1060 16.40 0.93 -37.80
N LEU A 1061 16.56 2.22 -37.53
CA LEU A 1061 16.82 3.24 -38.53
C LEU A 1061 18.16 3.03 -39.25
N VAL A 1062 19.23 2.68 -38.52
CA VAL A 1062 20.54 2.32 -39.10
C VAL A 1062 20.39 1.18 -40.11
N LYS A 1063 19.70 0.10 -39.71
CA LYS A 1063 19.50 -1.08 -40.55
C LYS A 1063 18.63 -0.78 -41.78
N LEU A 1064 17.51 -0.07 -41.60
CA LEU A 1064 16.55 0.19 -42.68
C LEU A 1064 17.09 1.21 -43.68
N ARG A 1065 17.67 2.33 -43.22
CA ARG A 1065 18.26 3.35 -44.12
C ARG A 1065 19.49 2.81 -44.84
N GLY A 1066 20.30 1.97 -44.19
CA GLY A 1066 21.40 1.25 -44.84
C GLY A 1066 20.91 0.38 -46.00
N LYS A 1067 19.81 -0.37 -45.82
CA LYS A 1067 19.19 -1.17 -46.90
C LYS A 1067 18.59 -0.33 -48.03
N LEU A 1068 18.12 0.88 -47.71
CA LEU A 1068 17.54 1.82 -48.68
C LEU A 1068 18.59 2.70 -49.38
N GLY A 1069 19.88 2.56 -49.04
CA GLY A 1069 20.97 3.32 -49.65
C GLY A 1069 21.18 4.73 -49.08
N ASP A 1070 20.51 5.09 -47.98
CA ASP A 1070 20.68 6.38 -47.29
C ASP A 1070 21.76 6.28 -46.20
N ALA A 1071 23.01 6.31 -46.64
CA ALA A 1071 24.18 6.17 -45.76
C ALA A 1071 24.33 7.34 -44.77
N VAL A 1072 23.87 8.54 -45.11
CA VAL A 1072 24.01 9.74 -44.27
C VAL A 1072 23.12 9.63 -43.04
N THR A 1073 21.83 9.36 -43.23
CA THR A 1073 20.90 9.21 -42.11
C THR A 1073 21.25 8.00 -41.25
N ALA A 1074 21.68 6.89 -41.88
CA ALA A 1074 22.15 5.71 -41.15
C ALA A 1074 23.39 6.03 -40.29
N GLY A 1075 24.36 6.79 -40.84
CA GLY A 1075 25.54 7.23 -40.11
C GLY A 1075 25.19 8.10 -38.91
N LEU A 1076 24.36 9.13 -39.10
CA LEU A 1076 23.91 10.01 -38.00
C LEU A 1076 23.14 9.25 -36.91
N ALA A 1077 22.29 8.29 -37.28
CA ALA A 1077 21.57 7.46 -36.32
C ALA A 1077 22.51 6.54 -35.54
N LYS A 1078 23.52 5.97 -36.21
CA LYS A 1078 24.58 5.15 -35.58
C LYS A 1078 25.38 5.98 -34.58
N ASP A 1079 25.83 7.17 -34.98
CA ASP A 1079 26.62 8.05 -34.12
C ASP A 1079 25.83 8.45 -32.87
N ARG A 1080 24.56 8.82 -33.03
CA ARG A 1080 23.71 9.15 -31.89
C ARG A 1080 23.50 7.96 -30.96
N LEU A 1081 23.23 6.77 -31.49
CA LEU A 1081 23.03 5.57 -30.66
C LEU A 1081 24.29 5.25 -29.84
N LEU A 1082 25.47 5.34 -30.46
CA LEU A 1082 26.73 5.01 -29.81
C LEU A 1082 27.18 6.06 -28.79
N ASN A 1083 26.83 7.34 -29.00
CA ASN A 1083 27.24 8.44 -28.13
C ASN A 1083 26.24 8.71 -27.00
N ASP A 1084 24.94 8.69 -27.28
CA ASP A 1084 23.90 9.03 -26.30
C ASP A 1084 23.49 7.81 -25.46
N TYR A 1085 23.56 6.59 -26.04
CA TYR A 1085 23.13 5.34 -25.40
C TYR A 1085 24.19 4.23 -25.46
N PRO A 1086 25.44 4.50 -25.04
CA PRO A 1086 26.60 3.63 -25.25
C PRO A 1086 26.51 2.25 -24.60
N TYR A 1087 25.69 2.11 -23.55
CA TYR A 1087 25.50 0.87 -22.79
C TYR A 1087 24.21 0.12 -23.13
N SER A 1088 23.41 0.62 -24.08
CA SER A 1088 22.21 -0.09 -24.52
C SER A 1088 22.55 -1.38 -25.27
N ASP A 1089 21.70 -2.40 -25.15
CA ASP A 1089 21.82 -3.65 -25.93
C ASP A 1089 21.89 -3.37 -27.43
N TRP A 1090 21.22 -2.31 -27.88
CA TRP A 1090 21.18 -1.86 -29.26
C TRP A 1090 22.51 -1.27 -29.72
N ALA A 1091 23.18 -0.47 -28.90
CA ALA A 1091 24.53 0.01 -29.18
C ALA A 1091 25.53 -1.15 -29.28
N THR A 1092 25.43 -2.15 -28.39
CA THR A 1092 26.26 -3.37 -28.45
C THR A 1092 26.04 -4.14 -29.76
N LYS A 1093 24.77 -4.32 -30.18
CA LYS A 1093 24.44 -4.95 -31.47
C LYS A 1093 25.04 -4.18 -32.65
N VAL A 1094 24.98 -2.84 -32.66
CA VAL A 1094 25.61 -2.03 -33.72
C VAL A 1094 27.13 -2.13 -33.74
N ARG A 1095 27.79 -2.23 -32.57
CA ARG A 1095 29.24 -2.41 -32.52
C ARG A 1095 29.69 -3.79 -33.05
N SER A 1096 28.82 -4.79 -32.94
CA SER A 1096 29.10 -6.16 -33.41
C SER A 1096 28.89 -6.37 -34.91
N GLN A 1097 28.25 -5.41 -35.58
CA GLN A 1097 27.99 -5.39 -37.03
C GLN A 1097 29.00 -4.49 -37.74
#